data_AF-A0A5J4UIQ6-F1
#
_entry.id   AF-A0A5J4UIQ6-F1
#
_cell.length_a   1.000
_cell.length_b   1.000
_cell.length_c   1.000
_cell.angle_alpha   90.00
_cell.angle_beta   90.00
_cell.angle_gamma   90.00
#
_symmetry.space_group_name_H-M   'P 1'
#
loop_
_entity.id
_entity.type
_entity.pdbx_description
1 polymer ?
#
loop_
_entity_poly.entity_id
_entity_poly.type
_entity_poly.pdbx_seq_one_letter_code
_entity_poly.pdbx_strand_id
1 'polypeptide(L)'
;MKYEDENIPFDKCIKILGWNSSRFDIALLWDALDYKLWTMGVPIGSLNNTKSITVTHKKSHMKLQFIDAENLFGPMTLKACVKDYGDQSEHKDVFPYEIINSKNWNEVLMKTEPFEYEDCKSQLKGGYSITREEYDQYLIDFKRFTNRLDYLKYYNISETEIMVKPLMNLIDTSEQFNIDIYYEDFDINADYSDPNPNAKPFELTTGYWKNKCYRYKQQDYNGGRETEKNVTADDYDYYKRLFETSVCSICNAKFSYDNPPSLDRQDNELPHTKDNCLPACVSCNIAHANKDPKMTSLHIKMRQYAIKHNLPMTLSDERIYKLLRECITGGLAAVFHRENIAGKTHINELTYDEQSNKVISQDNENVVTHVFALDGNSLYPSSYSSVKNENIPYIDHRMYMAGRSRFYSEKPYVIKNCIDQRKEIFVAKVNGYFPKSEYNNLLPLPPIFKNIEIENKEDVIGEYMYSQAQKHSLPMTKKDRKLTTLADTNGQYMLFNNNYLWLLIDLGFIITDYKAIAVFEKNAAYEPFVRTMMNLRIQAILAGSTKEKFYKLIINASYGYDTLNTEKFGKIKMLDKADTFIAQHHPNHIGTRRISANTFAVQINPKTATCFTSIQSGVFTLDNAKYQQAGEIGAVHGKSQIPRDNLIIRGFVRYEVEKNLLKPGIIWVNDDELMGCQKRGIILMFGG
;
A
#
# COMPACT_ATOMS: atom_id res chain seq x y z
N MET A 1 -25.43 -10.42 0.09
CA MET A 1 -26.33 -11.05 1.07
C MET A 1 -27.28 -10.00 1.63
N LYS A 2 -28.60 -10.25 1.62
CA LYS A 2 -29.53 -9.65 2.59
C LYS A 2 -29.63 -10.62 3.77
N TYR A 3 -29.71 -10.10 4.99
CA TYR A 3 -30.10 -10.92 6.15
C TYR A 3 -31.62 -11.11 6.13
N GLU A 4 -32.09 -12.30 6.53
CA GLU A 4 -33.53 -12.61 6.61
C GLU A 4 -34.18 -12.10 7.92
N ASP A 5 -33.37 -11.76 8.93
CA ASP A 5 -33.82 -11.23 10.21
C ASP A 5 -33.59 -9.70 10.29
N GLU A 6 -34.71 -8.96 10.37
CA GLU A 6 -34.74 -7.50 10.45
C GLU A 6 -34.29 -6.96 11.82
N ASN A 7 -34.16 -7.83 12.84
CA ASN A 7 -33.74 -7.46 14.20
C ASN A 7 -32.21 -7.47 14.39
N ILE A 8 -31.44 -7.99 13.43
CA ILE A 8 -29.98 -7.95 13.48
C ILE A 8 -29.53 -6.47 13.42
N PRO A 9 -28.79 -5.96 14.42
CA PRO A 9 -28.34 -4.57 14.43
C PRO A 9 -27.58 -4.23 13.15
N PHE A 10 -28.03 -3.18 12.47
CA PHE A 10 -27.56 -2.80 11.13
C PHE A 10 -26.16 -2.16 11.20
N ASP A 11 -25.12 -2.94 11.51
CA ASP A 11 -23.72 -2.47 11.62
C ASP A 11 -23.06 -2.18 10.25
N LYS A 12 -23.87 -1.87 9.24
CA LYS A 12 -23.40 -1.50 7.91
C LYS A 12 -23.12 -0.01 7.86
N CYS A 13 -21.87 0.34 7.59
CA CYS A 13 -21.49 1.73 7.36
C CYS A 13 -21.93 2.18 5.95
N ILE A 14 -22.76 3.22 5.88
CA ILE A 14 -23.21 3.83 4.63
C ILE A 14 -22.15 4.85 4.19
N LYS A 15 -21.60 4.69 2.99
CA LYS A 15 -20.65 5.66 2.41
C LYS A 15 -21.42 6.84 1.83
N ILE A 16 -21.05 8.05 2.22
CA ILE A 16 -21.52 9.32 1.65
C ILE A 16 -20.39 9.86 0.80
N LEU A 17 -20.67 10.04 -0.50
CA LEU A 17 -19.70 10.43 -1.50
C LEU A 17 -19.92 11.88 -1.92
N GLY A 18 -18.84 12.64 -2.02
CA GLY A 18 -18.83 13.96 -2.64
C GLY A 18 -17.59 14.12 -3.51
N TRP A 19 -17.73 14.72 -4.69
CA TRP A 19 -16.62 14.91 -5.61
C TRP A 19 -15.71 16.07 -5.15
N ASN A 20 -14.40 15.85 -5.01
CA ASN A 20 -13.42 16.84 -4.53
C ASN A 20 -13.73 17.40 -3.11
N SER A 21 -14.42 16.59 -2.30
CA SER A 21 -14.90 16.97 -0.96
C SER A 21 -13.85 16.88 0.16
N SER A 22 -12.70 16.25 -0.10
CA SER A 22 -11.66 15.95 0.91
C SER A 22 -10.98 17.18 1.53
N ARG A 23 -10.92 18.31 0.81
CA ARG A 23 -10.19 19.51 1.25
C ARG A 23 -11.05 20.52 2.01
N PHE A 24 -12.26 20.79 1.55
CA PHE A 24 -13.10 21.87 2.05
C PHE A 24 -14.39 21.36 2.69
N ASP A 25 -15.23 20.64 1.95
CA ASP A 25 -16.58 20.27 2.39
C ASP A 25 -16.57 19.44 3.67
N ILE A 26 -15.74 18.39 3.71
CA ILE A 26 -15.58 17.55 4.91
C ILE A 26 -15.12 18.39 6.10
N ALA A 27 -14.23 19.39 5.91
CA ALA A 27 -13.70 20.22 6.98
C ALA A 27 -14.70 21.26 7.52
N LEU A 28 -15.65 21.71 6.70
CA LEU A 28 -16.73 22.64 7.06
C LEU A 28 -17.85 21.96 7.86
N LEU A 29 -18.02 20.66 7.71
CA LEU A 29 -19.09 19.90 8.37
C LEU A 29 -18.80 19.45 9.81
N TRP A 30 -17.56 19.60 10.31
CA TRP A 30 -17.13 19.00 11.61
C TRP A 30 -18.04 19.37 12.79
N ASP A 31 -18.30 20.66 12.96
CA ASP A 31 -19.13 21.19 14.06
C ASP A 31 -20.59 20.70 13.99
N ALA A 32 -21.08 20.35 12.79
CA ALA A 32 -22.41 19.80 12.55
C ALA A 32 -22.46 18.26 12.70
N LEU A 33 -21.33 17.57 12.53
CA LEU A 33 -21.20 16.12 12.57
C LEU A 33 -21.06 15.54 13.98
N ASP A 34 -20.59 16.32 14.97
CA ASP A 34 -20.57 15.97 16.40
C ASP A 34 -21.70 16.65 17.18
N TYR A 35 -22.94 16.59 16.66
CA TYR A 35 -24.08 17.36 17.16
C TYR A 35 -25.33 16.53 17.43
N LYS A 36 -26.06 16.87 18.52
CA LYS A 36 -27.30 16.23 19.00
C LYS A 36 -27.29 14.70 18.96
N LEU A 37 -27.72 14.13 17.83
CA LEU A 37 -27.95 12.70 17.61
C LEU A 37 -26.70 11.93 17.12
N TRP A 38 -25.66 12.63 16.68
CA TRP A 38 -24.45 12.04 16.11
C TRP A 38 -23.23 12.22 17.01
N THR A 39 -22.31 11.26 16.93
CA THR A 39 -20.97 11.31 17.53
C THR A 39 -19.94 11.12 16.42
N MET A 40 -18.95 12.00 16.34
CA MET A 40 -17.89 11.86 15.33
C MET A 40 -16.82 10.85 15.78
N GLY A 41 -16.51 9.89 14.90
CA GLY A 41 -15.38 8.97 15.06
C GLY A 41 -14.04 9.61 14.72
N VAL A 42 -12.96 8.84 14.86
CA VAL A 42 -11.61 9.32 14.51
C VAL A 42 -11.51 9.56 13.00
N PRO A 43 -11.13 10.76 12.54
CA PRO A 43 -10.95 11.05 11.12
C PRO A 43 -9.72 10.33 10.54
N ILE A 44 -9.80 9.91 9.28
CA ILE A 44 -8.68 9.31 8.54
C ILE A 44 -7.95 10.41 7.77
N GLY A 45 -6.65 10.58 8.03
CA GLY A 45 -5.81 11.61 7.42
C GLY A 45 -5.12 12.46 8.48
N SER A 46 -4.93 13.75 8.19
CA SER A 46 -4.47 14.75 9.17
C SER A 46 -5.57 15.76 9.48
N LEU A 47 -5.41 16.53 10.55
CA LEU A 47 -6.35 17.59 10.94
C LEU A 47 -6.52 18.71 9.89
N ASN A 48 -5.59 18.79 8.93
CA ASN A 48 -5.57 19.76 7.83
C ASN A 48 -5.95 19.15 6.47
N ASN A 49 -5.94 17.82 6.36
CA ASN A 49 -6.26 17.10 5.12
C ASN A 49 -6.89 15.74 5.50
N THR A 50 -8.21 15.76 5.69
CA THR A 50 -8.98 14.61 6.16
C THR A 50 -9.62 13.89 4.98
N LYS A 51 -9.16 12.66 4.73
CA LYS A 51 -9.59 11.83 3.60
C LYS A 51 -10.97 11.20 3.81
N SER A 52 -11.32 10.92 5.07
CA SER A 52 -12.62 10.34 5.42
C SER A 52 -12.99 10.59 6.89
N ILE A 53 -14.29 10.72 7.17
CA ILE A 53 -14.85 10.83 8.53
C ILE A 53 -16.00 9.85 8.66
N THR A 54 -16.01 9.08 9.74
CA THR A 54 -17.17 8.27 10.13
C THR A 54 -17.89 8.92 11.30
N VAL A 55 -19.20 9.12 11.18
CA VAL A 55 -20.09 9.49 12.30
C VAL A 55 -20.98 8.32 12.68
N THR A 56 -21.33 8.21 13.96
CA THR A 56 -22.21 7.15 14.48
C THR A 56 -23.44 7.77 15.13
N HIS A 57 -24.63 7.27 14.80
CA HIS A 57 -25.88 7.71 15.42
C HIS A 57 -26.01 7.15 16.83
N LYS A 58 -26.20 8.02 17.84
CA LYS A 58 -26.12 7.67 19.27
C LYS A 58 -27.12 6.62 19.73
N LYS A 59 -28.29 6.51 19.07
CA LYS A 59 -29.37 5.59 19.47
C LYS A 59 -29.45 4.31 18.62
N SER A 60 -29.21 4.40 17.30
CA SER A 60 -29.33 3.24 16.40
C SER A 60 -27.99 2.63 16.00
N HIS A 61 -26.87 3.22 16.43
CA HIS A 61 -25.50 2.84 16.06
C HIS A 61 -25.20 2.83 14.55
N MET A 62 -26.11 3.35 13.70
CA MET A 62 -25.90 3.52 12.27
C MET A 62 -24.67 4.40 12.00
N LYS A 63 -23.78 3.93 11.11
CA LYS A 63 -22.53 4.61 10.77
C LYS A 63 -22.63 5.25 9.39
N LEU A 64 -22.31 6.54 9.27
CA LEU A 64 -22.15 7.23 7.97
C LEU A 64 -20.68 7.57 7.77
N GLN A 65 -20.09 7.17 6.65
CA GLN A 65 -18.69 7.47 6.29
C GLN A 65 -18.64 8.43 5.11
N PHE A 66 -18.27 9.68 5.38
CA PHE A 66 -17.94 10.67 4.36
C PHE A 66 -16.59 10.34 3.75
N ILE A 67 -16.51 10.28 2.43
CA ILE A 67 -15.27 10.02 1.68
C ILE A 67 -15.35 10.67 0.29
N ASP A 68 -14.24 11.25 -0.15
CA ASP A 68 -14.14 11.88 -1.47
C ASP A 68 -14.17 10.81 -2.58
N ALA A 69 -15.02 11.01 -3.58
CA ALA A 69 -15.20 10.09 -4.70
C ALA A 69 -13.92 9.91 -5.54
N GLU A 70 -13.03 10.91 -5.56
CA GLU A 70 -11.72 10.78 -6.23
C GLU A 70 -10.83 9.71 -5.59
N ASN A 71 -11.06 9.32 -4.33
CA ASN A 71 -10.38 8.15 -3.72
C ASN A 71 -10.83 6.81 -4.32
N LEU A 72 -11.99 6.77 -5.00
CA LEU A 72 -12.52 5.55 -5.62
C LEU A 72 -12.12 5.45 -7.10
N PHE A 73 -12.33 6.52 -7.87
CA PHE A 73 -12.04 6.53 -9.31
C PHE A 73 -10.57 6.87 -9.64
N GLY A 74 -9.85 7.49 -8.70
CA GLY A 74 -8.55 8.10 -8.92
C GLY A 74 -8.64 9.52 -9.49
N PRO A 75 -7.50 10.22 -9.69
CA PRO A 75 -7.48 11.62 -10.10
C PRO A 75 -8.00 11.83 -11.53
N MET A 76 -9.24 12.34 -11.64
CA MET A 76 -9.90 12.70 -12.89
C MET A 76 -10.94 13.80 -12.65
N THR A 77 -11.53 14.37 -13.71
CA THR A 77 -12.68 15.28 -13.57
C THR A 77 -13.98 14.50 -13.52
N LEU A 78 -15.03 15.07 -12.91
CA LEU A 78 -16.38 14.49 -12.95
C LEU A 78 -16.82 14.21 -14.39
N LYS A 79 -16.60 15.15 -15.32
CA LYS A 79 -16.84 14.96 -16.76
C LYS A 79 -16.19 13.70 -17.34
N ALA A 80 -14.92 13.43 -17.00
CA ALA A 80 -14.21 12.24 -17.45
C ALA A 80 -14.79 10.97 -16.81
N CYS A 81 -15.10 11.01 -15.51
CA CYS A 81 -15.77 9.91 -14.81
C CYS A 81 -17.11 9.54 -15.45
N VAL A 82 -17.97 10.53 -15.71
CA VAL A 82 -19.29 10.34 -16.32
C VAL A 82 -19.16 9.81 -17.76
N LYS A 83 -18.18 10.28 -18.54
CA LYS A 83 -17.91 9.77 -19.89
C LYS A 83 -17.37 8.33 -19.90
N ASP A 84 -16.44 7.99 -19.01
CA ASP A 84 -15.75 6.70 -19.04
C ASP A 84 -16.49 5.59 -18.27
N TYR A 85 -17.28 5.95 -17.25
CA TYR A 85 -18.01 5.01 -16.39
C TYR A 85 -19.54 5.18 -16.46
N GLY A 86 -20.09 6.22 -17.08
CA GLY A 86 -21.53 6.39 -17.29
C GLY A 86 -21.94 6.23 -18.76
N ASP A 87 -23.25 6.32 -19.00
CA ASP A 87 -23.84 6.23 -20.35
C ASP A 87 -24.31 7.60 -20.87
N GLN A 88 -24.03 8.68 -20.13
CA GLN A 88 -24.58 10.02 -20.35
C GLN A 88 -23.48 11.02 -20.73
N SER A 89 -23.84 12.04 -21.51
CA SER A 89 -23.05 13.27 -21.59
C SER A 89 -23.29 14.11 -20.34
N GLU A 90 -22.24 14.71 -19.77
CA GLU A 90 -22.38 15.69 -18.70
C GLU A 90 -23.25 16.87 -19.15
N HIS A 91 -24.49 16.90 -18.68
CA HIS A 91 -25.35 18.08 -18.71
C HIS A 91 -25.26 18.73 -17.34
N LYS A 92 -24.82 19.99 -17.29
CA LYS A 92 -24.67 20.74 -16.05
C LYS A 92 -25.68 21.88 -16.05
N ASP A 93 -26.72 21.73 -15.24
CA ASP A 93 -27.65 22.80 -14.93
C ASP A 93 -26.94 24.00 -14.28
N VAL A 94 -27.59 25.16 -14.28
CA VAL A 94 -27.08 26.42 -13.70
C VAL A 94 -27.83 26.79 -12.42
N PHE A 95 -27.12 27.06 -11.31
CA PHE A 95 -27.73 27.61 -10.10
C PHE A 95 -26.88 28.72 -9.44
N PRO A 96 -27.46 29.89 -9.13
CA PRO A 96 -26.75 30.99 -8.47
C PRO A 96 -26.70 30.79 -6.95
N TYR A 97 -25.73 30.05 -6.44
CA TYR A 97 -25.63 29.74 -5.00
C TYR A 97 -25.39 30.97 -4.10
N GLU A 98 -24.71 32.01 -4.59
CA GLU A 98 -24.26 33.15 -3.76
C GLU A 98 -25.42 34.08 -3.33
N ILE A 99 -26.58 34.00 -3.98
CA ILE A 99 -27.76 34.85 -3.66
C ILE A 99 -28.54 34.35 -2.44
N ILE A 100 -28.39 33.07 -2.05
CA ILE A 100 -29.10 32.46 -0.93
C ILE A 100 -28.22 32.32 0.31
N ASN A 101 -28.78 32.65 1.47
CA ASN A 101 -28.15 32.48 2.78
C ASN A 101 -29.21 32.18 3.86
N SER A 102 -28.75 31.90 5.08
CA SER A 102 -29.61 31.49 6.20
C SER A 102 -30.68 32.51 6.62
N LYS A 103 -30.60 33.77 6.16
CA LYS A 103 -31.56 34.83 6.48
C LYS A 103 -32.59 35.06 5.37
N ASN A 104 -32.22 34.91 4.09
CA ASN A 104 -33.08 35.27 2.95
C ASN A 104 -33.61 34.07 2.14
N TRP A 105 -33.18 32.84 2.42
CA TRP A 105 -33.49 31.67 1.57
C TRP A 105 -34.99 31.52 1.23
N ASN A 106 -35.90 31.77 2.19
CA ASN A 106 -37.33 31.60 1.97
C ASN A 106 -37.90 32.69 1.05
N GLU A 107 -37.47 33.94 1.20
CA GLU A 107 -37.86 35.05 0.31
C GLU A 107 -37.33 34.84 -1.11
N VAL A 108 -36.09 34.36 -1.23
CA VAL A 108 -35.41 34.18 -2.52
C VAL A 108 -35.90 32.94 -3.26
N LEU A 109 -36.18 31.83 -2.57
CA LEU A 109 -36.54 30.54 -3.20
C LEU A 109 -38.04 30.38 -3.47
N MET A 110 -38.92 31.08 -2.75
CA MET A 110 -40.37 31.01 -2.97
C MET A 110 -40.86 31.90 -4.14
N LYS A 111 -39.97 32.70 -4.72
CA LYS A 111 -40.21 33.51 -5.93
C LYS A 111 -40.53 32.63 -7.15
N THR A 112 -41.47 33.11 -7.96
CA THR A 112 -41.97 32.43 -9.16
C THR A 112 -41.30 32.94 -10.44
N GLU A 113 -40.63 34.10 -10.37
CA GLU A 113 -39.74 34.61 -11.42
C GLU A 113 -38.40 33.85 -11.45
N PRO A 114 -37.76 33.69 -12.63
CA PRO A 114 -36.42 33.12 -12.73
C PRO A 114 -35.37 34.01 -12.03
N PHE A 115 -34.17 33.48 -11.81
CA PHE A 115 -33.00 34.27 -11.43
C PHE A 115 -32.55 35.18 -12.58
N GLU A 116 -31.99 36.34 -12.25
CA GLU A 116 -31.44 37.28 -13.22
C GLU A 116 -30.03 36.86 -13.68
N TYR A 117 -29.60 37.33 -14.85
CA TYR A 117 -28.28 36.98 -15.40
C TYR A 117 -27.11 37.38 -14.48
N GLU A 118 -27.22 38.53 -13.79
CA GLU A 118 -26.20 38.97 -12.83
C GLU A 118 -26.20 38.16 -11.52
N ASP A 119 -27.32 37.48 -11.17
CA ASP A 119 -27.36 36.57 -10.00
C ASP A 119 -26.38 35.39 -10.18
N CYS A 120 -26.08 35.03 -11.43
CA CYS A 120 -25.19 33.91 -11.79
C CYS A 120 -23.69 34.26 -11.70
N LYS A 121 -23.35 35.51 -11.35
CA LYS A 121 -21.98 35.99 -11.26
C LYS A 121 -21.34 35.64 -9.92
N SER A 122 -20.42 34.68 -9.93
CA SER A 122 -19.75 34.17 -8.74
C SER A 122 -18.56 35.03 -8.33
N GLN A 123 -18.64 35.69 -7.18
CA GLN A 123 -17.50 36.39 -6.57
C GLN A 123 -16.44 35.40 -6.09
N LEU A 124 -16.87 34.21 -5.62
CA LEU A 124 -15.97 33.14 -5.18
C LEU A 124 -15.10 32.56 -6.30
N LYS A 125 -15.55 32.67 -7.56
CA LYS A 125 -14.82 32.28 -8.77
C LYS A 125 -14.20 33.48 -9.51
N GLY A 126 -13.84 34.54 -8.79
CA GLY A 126 -13.14 35.70 -9.36
C GLY A 126 -14.01 36.54 -10.32
N GLY A 127 -15.33 36.52 -10.15
CA GLY A 127 -16.28 37.24 -11.01
C GLY A 127 -16.73 36.47 -12.25
N TYR A 128 -16.42 35.17 -12.35
CA TYR A 128 -16.94 34.29 -13.40
C TYR A 128 -18.48 34.31 -13.43
N SER A 129 -19.05 34.42 -14.63
CA SER A 129 -20.47 34.17 -14.90
C SER A 129 -20.60 33.17 -16.04
N ILE A 130 -21.76 32.56 -16.12
CA ILE A 130 -22.20 31.68 -17.22
C ILE A 130 -22.22 32.42 -18.56
N THR A 131 -22.27 31.69 -19.68
CA THR A 131 -22.50 32.30 -21.00
C THR A 131 -23.97 32.72 -21.18
N ARG A 132 -24.25 33.51 -22.22
CA ARG A 132 -25.63 33.89 -22.56
C ARG A 132 -26.47 32.69 -22.98
N GLU A 133 -25.86 31.76 -23.71
CA GLU A 133 -26.50 30.52 -24.18
C GLU A 133 -26.86 29.60 -23.00
N GLU A 134 -25.98 29.49 -21.99
CA GLU A 134 -26.25 28.75 -20.75
C GLU A 134 -27.42 29.38 -19.94
N TYR A 135 -27.49 30.71 -19.90
CA TYR A 135 -28.60 31.42 -19.25
C TYR A 135 -29.93 31.29 -20.00
N ASP A 136 -29.92 31.40 -21.33
CA ASP A 136 -31.13 31.24 -22.14
C ASP A 136 -31.67 29.80 -22.03
N GLN A 137 -30.79 28.80 -21.91
CA GLN A 137 -31.18 27.42 -21.59
C GLN A 137 -31.80 27.31 -20.19
N TYR A 138 -31.18 27.92 -19.16
CA TYR A 138 -31.77 28.00 -17.82
C TYR A 138 -33.19 28.60 -17.83
N LEU A 139 -33.42 29.68 -18.60
CA LEU A 139 -34.75 30.29 -18.74
C LEU A 139 -35.77 29.38 -19.46
N ILE A 140 -35.33 28.46 -20.30
CA ILE A 140 -36.18 27.45 -20.94
C ILE A 140 -36.54 26.36 -19.93
N ASP A 141 -35.57 25.85 -19.17
CA ASP A 141 -35.79 24.77 -18.21
C ASP A 141 -36.57 25.24 -16.97
N PHE A 142 -36.34 26.46 -16.49
CA PHE A 142 -37.04 27.04 -15.34
C PHE A 142 -38.57 27.06 -15.51
N LYS A 143 -39.08 27.19 -16.75
CA LYS A 143 -40.52 27.16 -17.07
C LYS A 143 -41.23 25.86 -16.68
N ARG A 144 -40.49 24.79 -16.38
CA ARG A 144 -41.04 23.51 -15.90
C ARG A 144 -41.35 23.52 -14.39
N PHE A 145 -40.96 24.57 -13.68
CA PHE A 145 -41.03 24.65 -12.21
C PHE A 145 -41.87 25.85 -11.76
N THR A 146 -42.58 25.69 -10.65
CA THR A 146 -43.48 26.72 -10.11
C THR A 146 -42.72 27.88 -9.45
N ASN A 147 -41.53 27.59 -8.90
CA ASN A 147 -40.72 28.52 -8.13
C ASN A 147 -39.25 28.06 -8.10
N ARG A 148 -38.37 28.93 -7.60
CA ARG A 148 -36.92 28.67 -7.48
C ARG A 148 -36.56 27.54 -6.51
N LEU A 149 -37.40 27.23 -5.51
CA LEU A 149 -37.21 26.08 -4.61
C LEU A 149 -37.40 24.74 -5.33
N ASP A 150 -38.40 24.64 -6.19
CA ASP A 150 -38.66 23.42 -6.97
C ASP A 150 -37.59 23.23 -8.05
N TYR A 151 -37.10 24.32 -8.66
CA TYR A 151 -35.89 24.26 -9.50
C TYR A 151 -34.65 23.81 -8.71
N LEU A 152 -34.41 24.32 -7.51
CA LEU A 152 -33.29 23.89 -6.65
C LEU A 152 -33.35 22.40 -6.27
N LYS A 153 -34.55 21.85 -6.02
CA LYS A 153 -34.72 20.41 -5.77
C LYS A 153 -34.32 19.59 -7.00
N TYR A 154 -34.83 19.96 -8.18
CA TYR A 154 -34.47 19.32 -9.43
C TYR A 154 -32.96 19.40 -9.71
N TYR A 155 -32.40 20.60 -9.56
CA TYR A 155 -30.96 20.86 -9.72
C TYR A 155 -30.12 19.92 -8.86
N ASN A 156 -30.39 19.87 -7.55
CA ASN A 156 -29.62 19.04 -6.61
C ASN A 156 -29.75 17.53 -6.92
N ILE A 157 -30.89 17.10 -7.44
CA ILE A 157 -31.08 15.71 -7.91
C ILE A 157 -30.25 15.49 -9.18
N SER A 158 -30.35 16.37 -10.18
CA SER A 158 -29.59 16.32 -11.44
C SER A 158 -28.06 16.26 -11.19
N GLU A 159 -27.53 17.15 -10.34
CA GLU A 159 -26.09 17.22 -10.03
C GLU A 159 -25.56 16.01 -9.24
N THR A 160 -26.44 15.21 -8.61
CA THR A 160 -26.05 14.01 -7.84
C THR A 160 -26.36 12.70 -8.55
N GLU A 161 -27.45 12.63 -9.32
CA GLU A 161 -27.85 11.45 -10.10
C GLU A 161 -26.81 11.09 -11.17
N ILE A 162 -26.13 12.09 -11.73
CA ILE A 162 -25.04 11.92 -12.71
C ILE A 162 -23.91 10.98 -12.21
N MET A 163 -23.72 10.86 -10.89
CA MET A 163 -22.73 9.95 -10.29
C MET A 163 -23.24 8.52 -10.09
N VAL A 164 -24.57 8.30 -10.08
CA VAL A 164 -25.16 6.99 -9.75
C VAL A 164 -24.74 5.92 -10.77
N LYS A 165 -24.85 6.21 -12.07
CA LYS A 165 -24.46 5.23 -13.11
C LYS A 165 -22.94 4.94 -13.09
N PRO A 166 -22.04 5.94 -13.04
CA PRO A 166 -20.61 5.71 -12.79
C PRO A 166 -20.29 4.85 -11.56
N LEU A 167 -21.01 5.07 -10.44
CA LEU A 167 -20.80 4.30 -9.22
C LEU A 167 -21.29 2.86 -9.34
N MET A 168 -22.46 2.61 -9.93
CA MET A 168 -22.94 1.25 -10.20
C MET A 168 -21.99 0.52 -11.13
N ASN A 169 -21.61 1.13 -12.26
CA ASN A 169 -20.66 0.54 -13.19
C ASN A 169 -19.27 0.29 -12.54
N LEU A 170 -18.82 1.14 -11.61
CA LEU A 170 -17.59 0.89 -10.82
C LEU A 170 -17.76 -0.28 -9.84
N ILE A 171 -18.93 -0.43 -9.21
CA ILE A 171 -19.26 -1.56 -8.34
C ILE A 171 -19.28 -2.85 -9.17
N ASP A 172 -20.02 -2.90 -10.27
CA ASP A 172 -20.09 -4.05 -11.19
C ASP A 172 -18.70 -4.44 -11.70
N THR A 173 -17.88 -3.44 -12.07
CA THR A 173 -16.47 -3.63 -12.46
C THR A 173 -15.64 -4.22 -11.31
N SER A 174 -15.84 -3.75 -10.07
CA SER A 174 -15.10 -4.22 -8.90
C SER A 174 -15.54 -5.61 -8.43
N GLU A 175 -16.84 -5.95 -8.57
CA GLU A 175 -17.40 -7.28 -8.31
C GLU A 175 -16.94 -8.27 -9.38
N GLN A 176 -16.91 -7.87 -10.66
CA GLN A 176 -16.36 -8.67 -11.77
C GLN A 176 -14.87 -9.00 -11.56
N PHE A 177 -14.09 -8.06 -10.99
CA PHE A 177 -12.67 -8.31 -10.68
C PHE A 177 -12.44 -9.01 -9.35
N ASN A 178 -13.50 -9.26 -8.56
CA ASN A 178 -13.54 -9.97 -7.29
C ASN A 178 -12.20 -9.86 -6.53
N ILE A 179 -11.90 -8.64 -6.05
CA ILE A 179 -10.54 -8.13 -5.73
C ILE A 179 -9.69 -9.05 -4.83
N ASP A 180 -10.33 -9.97 -4.10
CA ASP A 180 -9.74 -11.16 -3.50
C ASP A 180 -9.29 -12.23 -4.53
N ILE A 181 -8.63 -11.86 -5.63
CA ILE A 181 -8.12 -12.79 -6.67
C ILE A 181 -7.19 -13.88 -6.07
N TYR A 182 -6.54 -13.59 -4.94
CA TYR A 182 -5.76 -14.57 -4.17
C TYR A 182 -6.59 -15.75 -3.63
N TYR A 183 -7.92 -15.63 -3.61
CA TYR A 183 -8.89 -16.58 -3.06
C TYR A 183 -9.92 -17.01 -4.12
N GLU A 184 -9.59 -16.93 -5.43
CA GLU A 184 -10.50 -17.28 -6.53
C GLU A 184 -11.04 -18.73 -6.43
N ASP A 185 -10.23 -19.67 -5.94
CA ASP A 185 -10.59 -21.07 -5.67
C ASP A 185 -10.92 -21.35 -4.18
N PHE A 186 -11.24 -20.31 -3.39
CA PHE A 186 -11.63 -20.47 -1.99
C PHE A 186 -13.08 -20.96 -1.85
N ASP A 187 -13.23 -22.18 -1.33
CA ASP A 187 -14.49 -22.77 -0.91
C ASP A 187 -14.56 -22.83 0.62
N ILE A 188 -15.56 -22.16 1.19
CA ILE A 188 -15.82 -22.16 2.64
C ILE A 188 -16.07 -23.56 3.21
N ASN A 189 -16.43 -24.55 2.39
CA ASN A 189 -16.70 -25.93 2.81
C ASN A 189 -15.45 -26.82 2.80
N ALA A 190 -14.44 -26.49 1.98
CA ALA A 190 -13.21 -27.24 1.83
C ALA A 190 -12.38 -27.33 3.13
N ASP A 191 -11.47 -28.31 3.16
CA ASP A 191 -10.47 -28.47 4.21
C ASP A 191 -9.14 -27.83 3.76
N TYR A 192 -8.79 -26.76 4.46
CA TYR A 192 -7.53 -26.04 4.30
C TYR A 192 -6.55 -26.27 5.46
N SER A 193 -6.88 -27.15 6.42
CA SER A 193 -5.98 -27.45 7.52
C SER A 193 -4.64 -27.94 6.97
N ASP A 194 -3.56 -27.23 7.32
CA ASP A 194 -2.18 -27.56 6.93
C ASP A 194 -1.83 -28.88 7.63
N PRO A 195 -1.89 -30.03 6.93
CA PRO A 195 -1.66 -31.30 7.56
C PRO A 195 -0.16 -31.48 7.58
N ASN A 196 0.47 -31.11 8.70
CA ASN A 196 1.80 -31.62 9.05
C ASN A 196 1.73 -33.14 8.83
N PRO A 197 2.40 -33.70 7.80
CA PRO A 197 2.17 -35.09 7.38
C PRO A 197 2.67 -36.10 8.42
N ASN A 198 3.41 -35.61 9.43
CA ASN A 198 3.90 -36.37 10.57
C ASN A 198 3.08 -36.10 11.86
N ALA A 199 2.05 -35.24 11.81
CA ALA A 199 1.22 -34.96 12.98
C ALA A 199 0.43 -36.20 13.38
N LYS A 200 0.72 -36.72 14.57
CA LYS A 200 -0.02 -37.84 15.13
C LYS A 200 -1.46 -37.40 15.47
N PRO A 201 -2.48 -38.24 15.18
CA PRO A 201 -3.83 -38.04 15.70
C PRO A 201 -3.82 -37.81 17.21
N PHE A 202 -4.73 -36.97 17.70
CA PHE A 202 -4.81 -36.68 19.12
C PHE A 202 -5.45 -37.85 19.89
N GLU A 203 -4.71 -38.50 20.78
CA GLU A 203 -5.26 -39.51 21.69
C GLU A 203 -5.72 -38.84 23.00
N LEU A 204 -7.03 -38.86 23.27
CA LEU A 204 -7.59 -38.29 24.49
C LEU A 204 -7.19 -39.15 25.71
N THR A 205 -6.40 -38.57 26.63
CA THR A 205 -6.08 -39.21 27.91
C THR A 205 -7.07 -38.82 29.01
N THR A 206 -7.30 -39.71 29.97
CA THR A 206 -8.18 -39.45 31.12
C THR A 206 -7.72 -38.24 31.95
N GLY A 207 -6.40 -38.01 32.07
CA GLY A 207 -5.83 -36.83 32.72
C GLY A 207 -6.11 -35.52 31.98
N TYR A 208 -5.98 -35.52 30.64
CA TYR A 208 -6.33 -34.38 29.81
C TYR A 208 -7.83 -34.05 29.93
N TRP A 209 -8.68 -35.07 29.85
CA TRP A 209 -10.13 -34.91 29.97
C TRP A 209 -10.54 -34.35 31.33
N LYS A 210 -10.04 -34.91 32.44
CA LYS A 210 -10.28 -34.38 33.79
C LYS A 210 -9.87 -32.91 33.94
N ASN A 211 -8.74 -32.50 33.35
CA ASN A 211 -8.31 -31.09 33.37
C ASN A 211 -9.26 -30.19 32.55
N LYS A 212 -9.79 -30.68 31.42
CA LYS A 212 -10.77 -29.97 30.60
C LYS A 212 -12.10 -29.77 31.33
N CYS A 213 -12.69 -30.81 31.91
CA CYS A 213 -13.92 -30.71 32.70
C CYS A 213 -13.80 -29.68 33.82
N TYR A 214 -12.68 -29.68 34.56
CA TYR A 214 -12.41 -28.69 35.60
C TYR A 214 -12.38 -27.26 35.05
N ARG A 215 -11.69 -27.03 33.92
CA ARG A 215 -11.64 -25.70 33.27
C ARG A 215 -13.00 -25.25 32.75
N TYR A 216 -13.81 -26.15 32.17
CA TYR A 216 -15.16 -25.83 31.70
C TYR A 216 -16.06 -25.44 32.87
N LYS A 217 -16.03 -26.20 33.96
CA LYS A 217 -16.77 -25.86 35.19
C LYS A 217 -16.37 -24.49 35.74
N GLN A 218 -15.08 -24.16 35.74
CA GLN A 218 -14.59 -22.84 36.17
C GLN A 218 -15.02 -21.71 35.21
N GLN A 219 -15.05 -21.94 33.90
CA GLN A 219 -15.53 -20.95 32.91
C GLN A 219 -17.02 -20.70 33.00
N ASP A 220 -17.82 -21.72 33.33
CA ASP A 220 -19.26 -21.58 33.52
C ASP A 220 -19.58 -20.90 34.86
N TYR A 221 -18.92 -21.29 35.95
CA TYR A 221 -18.99 -20.59 37.24
C TYR A 221 -18.65 -19.10 37.11
N ASN A 222 -17.51 -18.76 36.49
CA ASN A 222 -17.10 -17.38 36.28
C ASN A 222 -18.04 -16.60 35.33
N GLY A 223 -18.83 -17.29 34.52
CA GLY A 223 -19.85 -16.71 33.65
C GLY A 223 -21.25 -16.66 34.26
N GLY A 224 -21.44 -17.08 35.53
CA GLY A 224 -22.75 -17.12 36.18
C GLY A 224 -23.68 -18.23 35.70
N ARG A 225 -23.16 -19.22 34.96
CA ARG A 225 -23.93 -20.35 34.39
C ARG A 225 -24.09 -21.50 35.40
N GLU A 226 -25.15 -22.29 35.23
CA GLU A 226 -25.38 -23.51 36.02
C GLU A 226 -24.22 -24.51 35.85
N THR A 227 -23.64 -25.03 36.94
CA THR A 227 -22.43 -25.89 36.86
C THR A 227 -22.62 -27.35 37.25
N GLU A 228 -23.85 -27.75 37.59
CA GLU A 228 -24.18 -29.12 38.00
C GLU A 228 -24.35 -30.05 36.80
N LYS A 229 -24.87 -29.52 35.67
CA LYS A 229 -25.09 -30.26 34.42
C LYS A 229 -23.86 -30.29 33.49
N ASN A 230 -22.72 -29.79 33.94
CA ASN A 230 -21.50 -29.74 33.13
C ASN A 230 -20.97 -31.14 32.77
N VAL A 231 -20.29 -31.24 31.63
CA VAL A 231 -19.49 -32.42 31.27
C VAL A 231 -18.52 -32.83 32.38
N THR A 232 -18.47 -34.12 32.66
CA THR A 232 -17.77 -34.72 33.80
C THR A 232 -16.65 -35.65 33.35
N ALA A 233 -15.85 -36.13 34.32
CA ALA A 233 -14.82 -37.13 34.06
C ALA A 233 -15.40 -38.44 33.50
N ASP A 234 -16.65 -38.76 33.81
CA ASP A 234 -17.32 -40.00 33.44
C ASP A 234 -17.77 -40.00 31.96
N ASP A 235 -17.82 -38.83 31.32
CA ASP A 235 -18.10 -38.66 29.89
C ASP A 235 -16.91 -39.01 28.98
N TYR A 236 -15.82 -39.51 29.54
CA TYR A 236 -14.56 -39.79 28.84
C TYR A 236 -14.73 -40.67 27.59
N ASP A 237 -15.41 -41.81 27.69
CA ASP A 237 -15.58 -42.74 26.55
C ASP A 237 -16.52 -42.20 25.46
N TYR A 238 -17.35 -41.22 25.78
CA TYR A 238 -18.14 -40.49 24.79
C TYR A 238 -17.24 -39.49 24.04
N TYR A 239 -16.54 -38.61 24.76
CA TYR A 239 -15.72 -37.58 24.14
C TYR A 239 -14.46 -38.12 23.45
N LYS A 240 -13.90 -39.25 23.91
CA LYS A 240 -12.84 -39.97 23.20
C LYS A 240 -13.31 -40.36 21.79
N ARG A 241 -14.43 -41.09 21.69
CA ARG A 241 -15.01 -41.49 20.40
C ARG A 241 -15.40 -40.29 19.55
N LEU A 242 -15.95 -39.23 20.17
CA LEU A 242 -16.29 -38.00 19.45
C LEU A 242 -15.05 -37.40 18.79
N PHE A 243 -13.97 -37.14 19.53
CA PHE A 243 -12.75 -36.56 18.96
C PHE A 243 -11.98 -37.50 18.01
N GLU A 244 -12.16 -38.83 18.13
CA GLU A 244 -11.58 -39.81 17.18
C GLU A 244 -12.32 -39.84 15.83
N THR A 245 -13.63 -39.56 15.83
CA THR A 245 -14.51 -39.70 14.65
C THR A 245 -14.96 -38.39 14.01
N SER A 246 -14.94 -37.29 14.76
CA SER A 246 -15.37 -35.97 14.30
C SER A 246 -14.19 -35.12 13.82
N VAL A 247 -14.54 -33.98 13.20
CA VAL A 247 -13.64 -32.87 12.95
C VAL A 247 -14.02 -31.67 13.83
N CYS A 248 -13.21 -30.60 13.76
CA CYS A 248 -13.56 -29.30 14.31
C CYS A 248 -14.78 -28.69 13.61
N SER A 249 -15.81 -28.32 14.36
CA SER A 249 -17.02 -27.64 13.85
C SER A 249 -16.75 -26.30 13.16
N ILE A 250 -15.64 -25.62 13.49
CA ILE A 250 -15.33 -24.27 12.99
C ILE A 250 -14.44 -24.31 11.74
N CYS A 251 -13.46 -25.23 11.67
CA CYS A 251 -12.44 -25.23 10.63
C CYS A 251 -12.32 -26.55 9.84
N ASN A 252 -13.17 -27.54 10.12
CA ASN A 252 -13.20 -28.88 9.51
C ASN A 252 -11.91 -29.72 9.67
N ALA A 253 -10.90 -29.22 10.39
CA ALA A 253 -9.66 -29.95 10.66
C ALA A 253 -9.88 -31.17 11.57
N LYS A 254 -9.12 -32.24 11.33
CA LYS A 254 -8.96 -33.33 12.30
C LYS A 254 -8.15 -32.89 13.51
N PHE A 255 -8.36 -33.56 14.65
CA PHE A 255 -7.63 -33.29 15.89
C PHE A 255 -6.27 -34.00 15.93
N SER A 256 -5.23 -33.24 16.26
CA SER A 256 -3.85 -33.71 16.39
C SER A 256 -3.21 -33.11 17.65
N TYR A 257 -2.00 -33.53 18.01
CA TYR A 257 -1.26 -32.89 19.11
C TYR A 257 -0.90 -31.42 18.83
N ASP A 258 -0.70 -31.06 17.56
CA ASP A 258 -0.50 -29.67 17.12
C ASP A 258 -1.81 -28.86 17.14
N ASN A 259 -2.96 -29.55 17.07
CA ASN A 259 -4.29 -28.97 16.95
C ASN A 259 -5.31 -29.65 17.89
N PRO A 260 -5.14 -29.53 19.22
CA PRO A 260 -5.85 -30.36 20.18
C PRO A 260 -7.33 -29.98 20.36
N PRO A 261 -8.20 -30.94 20.74
CA PRO A 261 -9.64 -30.73 20.85
C PRO A 261 -10.06 -29.94 22.10
N SER A 262 -11.26 -29.37 21.99
CA SER A 262 -12.00 -28.65 23.01
C SER A 262 -13.50 -28.73 22.69
N LEU A 263 -14.32 -28.33 23.65
CA LEU A 263 -15.74 -28.08 23.45
C LEU A 263 -15.98 -26.58 23.29
N ASP A 264 -16.65 -26.21 22.21
CA ASP A 264 -17.15 -24.87 21.91
C ASP A 264 -18.67 -24.88 22.12
N ARG A 265 -19.22 -23.83 22.76
CA ARG A 265 -20.65 -23.78 23.10
C ARG A 265 -21.47 -23.27 21.91
N GLN A 266 -22.64 -23.89 21.70
CA GLN A 266 -23.60 -23.43 20.71
C GLN A 266 -24.36 -22.19 21.22
N ASP A 267 -24.84 -22.24 22.46
CA ASP A 267 -25.37 -21.10 23.20
C ASP A 267 -24.40 -20.75 24.34
N ASN A 268 -23.94 -19.49 24.35
CA ASN A 268 -23.03 -18.97 25.36
C ASN A 268 -23.71 -18.65 26.71
N GLU A 269 -25.04 -18.58 26.77
CA GLU A 269 -25.79 -18.44 28.03
C GLU A 269 -25.98 -19.79 28.73
N LEU A 270 -25.85 -20.91 28.00
CA LEU A 270 -25.96 -22.27 28.53
C LEU A 270 -24.60 -22.86 28.93
N PRO A 271 -24.53 -23.78 29.90
CA PRO A 271 -23.28 -24.40 30.32
C PRO A 271 -22.73 -25.42 29.33
N HIS A 272 -21.50 -25.91 29.57
CA HIS A 272 -20.91 -26.98 28.77
C HIS A 272 -21.57 -28.34 29.04
N THR A 273 -22.66 -28.64 28.34
CA THR A 273 -23.36 -29.93 28.33
C THR A 273 -23.09 -30.70 27.03
N LYS A 274 -23.51 -31.97 26.93
CA LYS A 274 -23.42 -32.75 25.68
C LYS A 274 -24.19 -32.11 24.53
N ASP A 275 -25.38 -31.60 24.81
CA ASP A 275 -26.28 -31.05 23.79
C ASP A 275 -25.92 -29.60 23.40
N ASN A 276 -25.24 -28.85 24.30
CA ASN A 276 -24.81 -27.48 24.04
C ASN A 276 -23.37 -27.36 23.50
N CYS A 277 -22.65 -28.45 23.27
CA CYS A 277 -21.23 -28.38 22.88
C CYS A 277 -20.91 -29.10 21.59
N LEU A 278 -20.16 -28.41 20.71
CA LEU A 278 -19.57 -28.97 19.50
C LEU A 278 -18.06 -29.20 19.69
N PRO A 279 -17.49 -30.24 19.06
CA PRO A 279 -16.05 -30.49 19.08
C PRO A 279 -15.33 -29.43 18.23
N ALA A 280 -14.43 -28.66 18.84
CA ALA A 280 -13.68 -27.60 18.18
C ALA A 280 -12.20 -27.58 18.60
N CYS A 281 -11.30 -27.13 17.74
CA CYS A 281 -9.90 -26.96 18.10
C CYS A 281 -9.74 -25.87 19.15
N VAL A 282 -8.80 -26.03 20.09
CA VAL A 282 -8.50 -25.02 21.12
C VAL A 282 -8.23 -23.64 20.50
N SER A 283 -7.49 -23.60 19.40
CA SER A 283 -7.18 -22.38 18.63
C SER A 283 -8.43 -21.72 18.04
N CYS A 284 -9.36 -22.51 17.51
CA CYS A 284 -10.58 -22.04 16.87
C CYS A 284 -11.60 -21.53 17.89
N ASN A 285 -11.76 -22.25 18.99
CA ASN A 285 -12.60 -21.87 20.14
C ASN A 285 -12.13 -20.52 20.75
N ILE A 286 -10.82 -20.35 20.97
CA ILE A 286 -10.24 -19.07 21.43
C ILE A 286 -10.47 -17.95 20.40
N ALA A 287 -10.39 -18.23 19.10
CA ALA A 287 -10.63 -17.24 18.05
C ALA A 287 -12.11 -16.86 17.91
N HIS A 288 -13.03 -17.80 18.14
CA HIS A 288 -14.48 -17.65 18.18
C HIS A 288 -14.91 -16.79 19.37
N ALA A 289 -14.61 -17.27 20.59
CA ALA A 289 -15.09 -16.67 21.84
C ALA A 289 -16.62 -16.43 21.82
N ASN A 290 -17.05 -15.18 21.64
CA ASN A 290 -18.45 -14.77 21.58
C ASN A 290 -18.80 -14.08 20.24
N LYS A 291 -18.03 -14.32 19.18
CA LYS A 291 -18.25 -13.74 17.84
C LYS A 291 -19.24 -14.60 17.05
N ASP A 292 -19.72 -14.08 15.92
CA ASP A 292 -20.50 -14.89 14.97
C ASP A 292 -19.69 -16.12 14.47
N PRO A 293 -20.27 -17.33 14.51
CA PRO A 293 -19.55 -18.55 14.14
C PRO A 293 -19.24 -18.64 12.64
N LYS A 294 -20.09 -18.10 11.75
CA LYS A 294 -19.87 -18.13 10.30
C LYS A 294 -18.72 -17.21 9.90
N MET A 295 -18.71 -15.98 10.42
CA MET A 295 -17.63 -15.01 10.25
C MET A 295 -16.32 -15.50 10.86
N THR A 296 -16.37 -16.19 12.00
CA THR A 296 -15.18 -16.77 12.61
C THR A 296 -14.63 -17.92 11.76
N SER A 297 -15.49 -18.84 11.30
CA SER A 297 -15.12 -19.93 10.39
C SER A 297 -14.48 -19.40 9.11
N LEU A 298 -15.08 -18.39 8.48
CA LEU A 298 -14.54 -17.71 7.30
C LEU A 298 -13.11 -17.20 7.53
N HIS A 299 -12.88 -16.38 8.57
CA HIS A 299 -11.54 -15.84 8.85
C HIS A 299 -10.50 -16.93 9.14
N ILE A 300 -10.89 -18.00 9.84
CA ILE A 300 -9.98 -19.12 10.14
C ILE A 300 -9.64 -19.89 8.86
N LYS A 301 -10.64 -20.19 8.03
CA LYS A 301 -10.44 -20.91 6.77
C LYS A 301 -9.66 -20.09 5.74
N MET A 302 -9.91 -18.78 5.61
CA MET A 302 -9.07 -17.88 4.80
C MET A 302 -7.62 -17.87 5.28
N ARG A 303 -7.38 -17.83 6.60
CA ARG A 303 -6.01 -17.93 7.15
C ARG A 303 -5.35 -19.28 6.86
N GLN A 304 -6.11 -20.38 6.96
CA GLN A 304 -5.62 -21.72 6.64
C GLN A 304 -5.28 -21.86 5.15
N TYR A 305 -6.16 -21.38 4.27
CA TYR A 305 -5.91 -21.26 2.84
C TYR A 305 -4.62 -20.47 2.55
N ALA A 306 -4.49 -19.28 3.15
CA ALA A 306 -3.31 -18.44 3.00
C ALA A 306 -2.01 -19.13 3.46
N ILE A 307 -2.07 -19.95 4.52
CA ILE A 307 -0.94 -20.78 4.96
C ILE A 307 -0.62 -21.88 3.94
N LYS A 308 -1.62 -22.66 3.51
CA LYS A 308 -1.48 -23.79 2.58
C LYS A 308 -0.97 -23.35 1.20
N HIS A 309 -1.36 -22.17 0.73
CA HIS A 309 -0.98 -21.59 -0.55
C HIS A 309 0.25 -20.65 -0.44
N ASN A 310 0.92 -20.61 0.72
CA ASN A 310 2.08 -19.76 0.99
C ASN A 310 1.86 -18.27 0.70
N LEU A 311 0.64 -17.76 0.87
CA LEU A 311 0.34 -16.35 0.62
C LEU A 311 1.13 -15.43 1.57
N PRO A 312 1.39 -14.17 1.15
CA PRO A 312 1.99 -13.17 2.02
C PRO A 312 1.09 -12.91 3.23
N MET A 313 1.71 -12.79 4.40
CA MET A 313 1.03 -12.64 5.67
C MET A 313 1.81 -11.71 6.60
N THR A 314 1.16 -11.21 7.64
CA THR A 314 1.80 -10.38 8.66
C THR A 314 2.94 -11.14 9.36
N LEU A 315 4.00 -10.43 9.68
CA LEU A 315 5.20 -11.00 10.30
C LEU A 315 5.02 -11.12 11.82
N SER A 316 5.39 -12.28 12.37
CA SER A 316 5.44 -12.54 13.81
C SER A 316 6.81 -12.30 14.43
N ASP A 317 7.89 -12.28 13.63
CA ASP A 317 9.26 -12.07 14.10
C ASP A 317 9.71 -10.61 13.90
N GLU A 318 9.92 -9.90 15.02
CA GLU A 318 10.37 -8.51 15.05
C GLU A 318 11.74 -8.32 14.36
N ARG A 319 12.61 -9.34 14.34
CA ARG A 319 13.93 -9.27 13.70
C ARG A 319 13.78 -9.24 12.18
N ILE A 320 12.88 -10.08 11.64
CA ILE A 320 12.53 -10.08 10.21
C ILE A 320 11.87 -8.74 9.84
N TYR A 321 10.97 -8.22 10.68
CA TYR A 321 10.37 -6.89 10.48
C TYR A 321 11.45 -5.79 10.40
N LYS A 322 12.35 -5.71 11.38
CA LYS A 322 13.46 -4.73 11.40
C LYS A 322 14.37 -4.84 10.18
N LEU A 323 14.75 -6.07 9.80
CA LEU A 323 15.55 -6.37 8.62
C LEU A 323 14.89 -5.82 7.35
N LEU A 324 13.60 -6.12 7.13
CA LEU A 324 12.84 -5.66 5.97
C LEU A 324 12.60 -4.14 5.99
N ARG A 325 12.29 -3.55 7.15
CA ARG A 325 12.08 -2.09 7.33
C ARG A 325 13.32 -1.28 6.94
N GLU A 326 14.52 -1.81 7.20
CA GLU A 326 15.80 -1.22 6.80
C GLU A 326 16.05 -1.32 5.28
N CYS A 327 15.59 -2.40 4.65
CA CYS A 327 15.75 -2.66 3.21
C CYS A 327 14.87 -1.75 2.32
N ILE A 328 13.82 -1.11 2.85
CA ILE A 328 12.93 -0.24 2.07
C ILE A 328 13.69 1.00 1.58
N THR A 329 13.90 1.06 0.27
CA THR A 329 14.37 2.24 -0.46
C THR A 329 13.45 2.45 -1.68
N GLY A 330 13.10 3.70 -1.97
CA GLY A 330 12.23 4.05 -3.12
C GLY A 330 12.93 3.93 -4.47
N GLY A 331 12.33 4.51 -5.51
CA GLY A 331 12.95 4.66 -6.82
C GLY A 331 14.11 5.66 -6.82
N LEU A 332 15.10 5.44 -7.68
CA LEU A 332 16.24 6.34 -7.85
C LEU A 332 15.84 7.55 -8.71
N ALA A 333 15.67 8.71 -8.09
CA ALA A 333 15.71 9.98 -8.80
C ALA A 333 17.16 10.49 -8.86
N ALA A 334 17.76 10.46 -10.06
CA ALA A 334 19.11 10.97 -10.31
C ALA A 334 19.09 11.94 -11.50
N VAL A 335 19.65 13.13 -11.30
CA VAL A 335 19.84 14.14 -12.35
C VAL A 335 21.33 14.25 -12.64
N PHE A 336 21.71 13.97 -13.88
CA PHE A 336 23.08 14.14 -14.35
C PHE A 336 23.26 15.54 -14.92
N HIS A 337 24.16 16.33 -14.33
CA HIS A 337 24.35 17.76 -14.62
C HIS A 337 25.15 18.03 -15.92
N ARG A 338 24.85 17.28 -16.98
CA ARG A 338 25.49 17.42 -18.30
C ARG A 338 24.48 17.80 -19.36
N GLU A 339 24.69 18.96 -19.98
CA GLU A 339 23.90 19.42 -21.12
C GLU A 339 24.22 18.55 -22.35
N ASN A 340 23.26 17.72 -22.76
CA ASN A 340 23.40 16.78 -23.87
C ASN A 340 22.59 17.26 -25.10
N ILE A 341 23.17 18.12 -25.93
CA ILE A 341 22.55 18.66 -27.14
C ILE A 341 22.96 17.84 -28.37
N ALA A 342 21.97 17.42 -29.16
CA ALA A 342 22.19 16.75 -30.44
C ALA A 342 23.01 17.63 -31.41
N GLY A 343 24.07 17.07 -31.99
CA GLY A 343 24.99 17.76 -32.91
C GLY A 343 25.97 18.72 -32.25
N LYS A 344 26.03 18.79 -30.90
CA LYS A 344 26.98 19.66 -30.18
C LYS A 344 27.73 18.94 -29.05
N THR A 345 27.05 18.16 -28.22
CA THR A 345 27.68 17.53 -27.05
C THR A 345 28.39 16.25 -27.48
N HIS A 346 29.68 16.12 -27.14
CA HIS A 346 30.44 14.88 -27.35
C HIS A 346 30.00 13.78 -26.37
N ILE A 347 30.15 12.51 -26.75
CA ILE A 347 29.86 11.36 -25.89
C ILE A 347 30.99 11.23 -24.87
N ASN A 348 30.67 11.29 -23.58
CA ASN A 348 31.65 11.11 -22.52
C ASN A 348 31.92 9.61 -22.27
N GLU A 349 33.17 9.28 -22.02
CA GLU A 349 33.63 7.98 -21.55
C GLU A 349 34.29 8.11 -20.18
N LEU A 350 34.16 7.05 -19.39
CA LEU A 350 34.66 6.94 -18.04
C LEU A 350 35.61 5.77 -17.93
N THR A 351 36.83 6.05 -17.47
CA THR A 351 37.87 5.05 -17.25
C THR A 351 38.45 5.20 -15.86
N TYR A 352 38.39 4.14 -15.06
CA TYR A 352 39.05 4.02 -13.77
C TYR A 352 40.52 3.65 -14.01
N ASP A 353 41.42 4.53 -13.58
CA ASP A 353 42.84 4.26 -13.47
C ASP A 353 43.15 3.72 -12.06
N GLU A 354 43.61 2.48 -12.02
CA GLU A 354 43.99 1.80 -10.78
C GLU A 354 45.25 2.39 -10.14
N GLN A 355 46.16 3.00 -10.91
CA GLN A 355 47.42 3.55 -10.40
C GLN A 355 47.19 4.82 -9.56
N SER A 356 46.42 5.78 -10.09
CA SER A 356 46.03 6.99 -9.36
C SER A 356 44.82 6.79 -8.44
N ASN A 357 44.12 5.65 -8.56
CA ASN A 357 42.84 5.36 -7.90
C ASN A 357 41.75 6.40 -8.26
N LYS A 358 41.73 6.85 -9.53
CA LYS A 358 40.82 7.90 -10.01
C LYS A 358 39.95 7.45 -11.17
N VAL A 359 38.78 8.07 -11.29
CA VAL A 359 37.96 8.04 -12.50
C VAL A 359 38.38 9.19 -13.41
N ILE A 360 38.68 8.86 -14.65
CA ILE A 360 39.01 9.79 -15.71
C ILE A 360 37.76 9.93 -16.58
N SER A 361 37.23 11.15 -16.69
CA SER A 361 36.10 11.50 -17.55
C SER A 361 36.63 12.26 -18.76
N GLN A 362 36.44 11.71 -19.95
CA GLN A 362 36.95 12.25 -21.21
C GLN A 362 35.86 12.22 -22.28
N ASP A 363 35.80 13.27 -23.09
CA ASP A 363 34.92 13.31 -24.25
C ASP A 363 35.58 12.58 -25.42
N ASN A 364 34.86 11.63 -26.02
CA ASN A 364 35.32 10.90 -27.20
C ASN A 364 34.97 11.65 -28.50
N GLU A 365 35.44 11.15 -29.63
CA GLU A 365 35.23 11.76 -30.96
C GLU A 365 33.76 11.79 -31.43
N ASN A 366 32.88 10.98 -30.83
CA ASN A 366 31.50 10.85 -31.25
C ASN A 366 30.64 11.97 -30.65
N VAL A 367 29.84 12.62 -31.49
CA VAL A 367 28.86 13.62 -31.05
C VAL A 367 27.49 12.96 -30.86
N VAL A 368 26.77 13.33 -29.81
CA VAL A 368 25.38 12.89 -29.58
C VAL A 368 24.53 13.29 -30.78
N THR A 369 23.91 12.33 -31.49
CA THR A 369 23.09 12.61 -32.68
C THR A 369 21.59 12.63 -32.38
N HIS A 370 21.13 11.79 -31.45
CA HIS A 370 19.72 11.54 -31.18
C HIS A 370 19.45 11.55 -29.68
N VAL A 371 18.16 11.50 -29.32
CA VAL A 371 17.67 11.58 -27.96
C VAL A 371 16.43 10.73 -27.82
N PHE A 372 16.40 9.88 -26.79
CA PHE A 372 15.21 9.17 -26.36
C PHE A 372 15.13 9.19 -24.83
N ALA A 373 13.91 9.11 -24.31
CA ALA A 373 13.62 8.79 -22.92
C ALA A 373 12.86 7.46 -22.94
N LEU A 374 13.27 6.52 -22.09
CA LEU A 374 12.59 5.24 -21.91
C LEU A 374 11.84 5.30 -20.58
N ASP A 375 10.58 4.89 -20.58
CA ASP A 375 9.75 4.77 -19.38
C ASP A 375 9.38 3.30 -19.17
N GLY A 376 9.46 2.84 -17.93
CA GLY A 376 9.17 1.46 -17.56
C GLY A 376 7.66 1.23 -17.57
N ASN A 377 7.15 0.46 -18.54
CA ASN A 377 5.74 0.12 -18.68
C ASN A 377 5.21 -0.70 -17.48
N SER A 378 4.92 0.00 -16.38
CA SER A 378 4.56 -0.57 -15.07
C SER A 378 5.72 -1.36 -14.42
N LEU A 379 6.87 -0.69 -14.18
CA LEU A 379 8.08 -1.26 -13.58
C LEU A 379 7.82 -2.06 -12.28
N TYR A 380 7.17 -1.45 -11.27
CA TYR A 380 6.90 -2.16 -10.02
C TYR A 380 5.92 -3.33 -10.22
N PRO A 381 4.80 -3.17 -10.94
CA PRO A 381 3.93 -4.30 -11.31
C PRO A 381 4.63 -5.47 -11.99
N SER A 382 5.50 -5.23 -12.99
CA SER A 382 6.25 -6.32 -13.62
C SER A 382 7.18 -7.02 -12.61
N SER A 383 7.78 -6.25 -11.69
CA SER A 383 8.71 -6.72 -10.65
C SER A 383 8.09 -7.61 -9.58
N TYR A 384 6.78 -7.53 -9.33
CA TYR A 384 6.07 -8.44 -8.41
C TYR A 384 5.11 -9.42 -9.08
N SER A 385 4.92 -9.29 -10.40
CA SER A 385 4.04 -10.13 -11.21
C SER A 385 4.27 -11.63 -11.05
N SER A 386 5.48 -12.07 -10.73
CA SER A 386 5.89 -13.48 -10.77
C SER A 386 5.63 -14.15 -12.14
N VAL A 387 5.48 -13.41 -13.24
CA VAL A 387 5.33 -13.99 -14.59
C VAL A 387 6.66 -14.68 -14.98
N LYS A 388 6.57 -15.81 -15.71
CA LYS A 388 7.79 -16.46 -16.23
C LYS A 388 8.42 -15.63 -17.34
N ASN A 389 9.74 -15.47 -17.29
CA ASN A 389 10.53 -14.78 -18.30
C ASN A 389 11.91 -15.42 -18.38
N GLU A 390 12.28 -15.92 -19.56
CA GLU A 390 13.55 -16.62 -19.81
C GLU A 390 14.78 -15.76 -19.44
N ASN A 391 14.65 -14.44 -19.50
CA ASN A 391 15.66 -13.45 -19.09
C ASN A 391 15.91 -13.42 -17.56
N ILE A 392 15.16 -14.18 -16.76
CA ILE A 392 15.43 -14.43 -15.35
C ILE A 392 16.21 -15.76 -15.27
N PRO A 393 17.52 -15.75 -14.98
CA PRO A 393 18.35 -16.97 -14.98
C PRO A 393 18.25 -17.77 -13.68
N TYR A 394 17.32 -17.42 -12.79
CA TYR A 394 17.15 -17.99 -11.46
C TYR A 394 15.93 -18.92 -11.39
N ILE A 395 15.44 -19.17 -10.17
CA ILE A 395 14.41 -20.16 -9.82
C ILE A 395 13.25 -20.17 -10.84
N ASP A 396 13.16 -21.24 -11.64
CA ASP A 396 12.06 -21.50 -12.59
C ASP A 396 11.73 -20.33 -13.54
N HIS A 397 12.76 -19.57 -13.95
CA HIS A 397 12.62 -18.36 -14.78
C HIS A 397 11.61 -17.35 -14.21
N ARG A 398 11.52 -17.24 -12.88
CA ARG A 398 10.44 -16.54 -12.17
C ARG A 398 10.97 -15.77 -10.95
N MET A 399 10.67 -14.47 -10.90
CA MET A 399 10.87 -13.66 -9.69
C MET A 399 9.70 -13.91 -8.73
N TYR A 400 9.80 -14.96 -7.92
CA TYR A 400 8.81 -15.25 -6.87
C TYR A 400 8.75 -14.14 -5.82
N MET A 401 7.54 -13.93 -5.29
CA MET A 401 7.29 -13.04 -4.16
C MET A 401 7.37 -13.78 -2.82
N ALA A 402 7.69 -13.04 -1.76
CA ALA A 402 7.81 -13.58 -0.41
C ALA A 402 6.44 -13.88 0.23
N GLY A 403 6.20 -15.16 0.49
CA GLY A 403 5.05 -15.65 1.23
C GLY A 403 5.23 -15.62 2.74
N ARG A 404 4.92 -16.74 3.40
CA ARG A 404 5.18 -17.00 4.82
C ARG A 404 6.68 -16.94 5.13
N SER A 405 7.08 -16.27 6.22
CA SER A 405 8.46 -16.33 6.73
C SER A 405 8.78 -17.72 7.30
N ARG A 406 9.90 -18.32 6.86
CA ARG A 406 10.36 -19.65 7.29
C ARG A 406 11.28 -19.57 8.50
N PHE A 407 12.35 -18.79 8.41
CA PHE A 407 13.29 -18.57 9.52
C PHE A 407 14.12 -17.29 9.37
N TYR A 408 14.74 -16.90 10.48
CA TYR A 408 15.77 -15.86 10.57
C TYR A 408 17.08 -16.49 11.08
N SER A 409 18.23 -16.06 10.56
CA SER A 409 19.54 -16.53 11.03
C SER A 409 20.62 -15.45 10.89
N GLU A 410 21.49 -15.38 11.89
CA GLU A 410 22.72 -14.56 11.91
C GLU A 410 23.99 -15.43 11.75
N LYS A 411 23.84 -16.73 11.54
CA LYS A 411 24.96 -17.67 11.43
C LYS A 411 25.54 -17.64 10.01
N PRO A 412 26.81 -17.22 9.79
CA PRO A 412 27.36 -17.02 8.45
C PRO A 412 27.28 -18.26 7.54
N TYR A 413 27.52 -19.46 8.08
CA TYR A 413 27.43 -20.70 7.30
C TYR A 413 26.00 -21.00 6.79
N VAL A 414 24.97 -20.60 7.53
CA VAL A 414 23.56 -20.74 7.08
C VAL A 414 23.28 -19.73 5.98
N ILE A 415 23.68 -18.48 6.18
CA ILE A 415 23.47 -17.38 5.23
C ILE A 415 24.15 -17.71 3.89
N LYS A 416 25.44 -18.09 3.94
CA LYS A 416 26.22 -18.52 2.77
C LYS A 416 25.56 -19.69 2.03
N ASN A 417 25.18 -20.74 2.76
CA ASN A 417 24.54 -21.91 2.16
C ASN A 417 23.20 -21.57 1.47
N CYS A 418 22.38 -20.69 2.04
CA CYS A 418 21.14 -20.21 1.40
C CYS A 418 21.40 -19.41 0.12
N ILE A 419 22.43 -18.55 0.11
CA ILE A 419 22.82 -17.76 -1.06
C ILE A 419 23.37 -18.68 -2.17
N ASP A 420 24.34 -19.53 -1.84
CA ASP A 420 25.07 -20.37 -2.79
C ASP A 420 24.17 -21.43 -3.46
N GLN A 421 23.19 -21.99 -2.74
CA GLN A 421 22.31 -23.01 -3.29
C GLN A 421 21.37 -22.51 -4.40
N ARG A 422 21.12 -21.19 -4.47
CA ARG A 422 20.17 -20.53 -5.39
C ARG A 422 18.74 -21.12 -5.41
N LYS A 423 18.33 -21.79 -4.32
CA LYS A 423 17.03 -22.47 -4.19
C LYS A 423 15.98 -21.70 -3.41
N GLU A 424 16.40 -20.89 -2.45
CA GLU A 424 15.53 -20.21 -1.49
C GLU A 424 15.28 -18.76 -1.90
N ILE A 425 14.13 -18.18 -1.52
CA ILE A 425 13.93 -16.73 -1.60
C ILE A 425 14.15 -16.09 -0.24
N PHE A 426 14.87 -14.97 -0.22
CA PHE A 426 15.38 -14.39 1.01
C PHE A 426 15.62 -12.89 0.89
N VAL A 427 15.78 -12.24 2.04
CA VAL A 427 16.50 -10.96 2.17
C VAL A 427 17.72 -11.21 3.05
N ALA A 428 18.91 -10.93 2.51
CA ALA A 428 20.19 -11.12 3.18
C ALA A 428 20.86 -9.77 3.41
N LYS A 429 21.52 -9.62 4.57
CA LYS A 429 22.30 -8.45 4.96
C LYS A 429 23.79 -8.83 4.94
N VAL A 430 24.53 -8.25 4.00
CA VAL A 430 25.91 -8.63 3.67
C VAL A 430 26.81 -7.41 3.47
N ASN A 431 28.11 -7.60 3.60
CA ASN A 431 29.16 -6.65 3.21
C ASN A 431 29.92 -7.27 2.03
N GLY A 432 30.41 -6.44 1.09
CA GLY A 432 31.15 -6.93 -0.07
C GLY A 432 31.56 -5.83 -1.04
N TYR A 433 32.33 -6.23 -2.05
CA TYR A 433 32.91 -5.32 -3.04
C TYR A 433 32.99 -5.98 -4.42
N PHE A 434 33.04 -5.19 -5.47
CA PHE A 434 33.49 -5.66 -6.79
C PHE A 434 35.02 -5.51 -6.89
N PRO A 435 35.75 -6.46 -7.46
CA PRO A 435 37.17 -6.29 -7.76
C PRO A 435 37.42 -5.04 -8.62
N LYS A 436 38.54 -4.34 -8.41
CA LYS A 436 38.91 -3.15 -9.20
C LYS A 436 38.95 -3.40 -10.71
N SER A 437 39.31 -4.62 -11.12
CA SER A 437 39.28 -5.07 -12.53
C SER A 437 37.89 -4.98 -13.16
N GLU A 438 36.82 -4.98 -12.37
CA GLU A 438 35.44 -4.83 -12.83
C GLU A 438 34.96 -3.39 -12.89
N TYR A 439 35.67 -2.43 -12.29
CA TYR A 439 35.17 -1.06 -12.15
C TYR A 439 34.83 -0.45 -13.52
N ASN A 440 35.72 -0.59 -14.51
CA ASN A 440 35.49 -0.09 -15.88
C ASN A 440 34.22 -0.65 -16.55
N ASN A 441 33.76 -1.85 -16.18
CA ASN A 441 32.51 -2.43 -16.68
C ASN A 441 31.26 -1.90 -15.96
N LEU A 442 31.44 -1.25 -14.81
CA LEU A 442 30.37 -0.81 -13.91
C LEU A 442 30.28 0.72 -13.76
N LEU A 443 31.34 1.48 -14.09
CA LEU A 443 31.38 2.95 -14.03
C LEU A 443 30.19 3.66 -14.70
N PRO A 444 29.69 3.23 -15.88
CA PRO A 444 28.60 3.93 -16.55
C PRO A 444 27.33 3.98 -15.69
N LEU A 445 27.06 2.93 -14.91
CA LEU A 445 26.00 2.92 -13.91
C LEU A 445 26.26 1.84 -12.84
N PRO A 446 26.82 2.19 -11.67
CA PRO A 446 27.19 1.21 -10.65
C PRO A 446 25.98 0.44 -10.11
N PRO A 447 26.04 -0.90 -9.95
CA PRO A 447 24.86 -1.75 -9.85
C PRO A 447 24.22 -1.80 -8.45
N ILE A 448 24.79 -1.16 -7.42
CA ILE A 448 24.27 -1.17 -6.05
C ILE A 448 23.44 0.11 -5.77
N PHE A 449 22.11 -0.01 -5.82
CA PHE A 449 21.14 1.06 -5.61
C PHE A 449 20.66 1.05 -4.16
N LYS A 450 21.37 1.76 -3.26
CA LYS A 450 21.06 1.77 -1.81
C LYS A 450 21.15 3.17 -1.19
N ASN A 451 20.45 3.34 -0.07
CA ASN A 451 20.48 4.56 0.72
C ASN A 451 21.75 4.60 1.57
N ILE A 452 22.57 5.64 1.41
CA ILE A 452 23.70 5.94 2.30
C ILE A 452 23.51 7.29 2.99
N GLU A 453 24.20 7.49 4.12
CA GLU A 453 24.38 8.83 4.68
C GLU A 453 25.56 9.52 3.99
N ILE A 454 25.34 10.76 3.56
CA ILE A 454 26.33 11.64 2.94
C ILE A 454 26.51 12.85 3.85
N GLU A 455 27.77 13.19 4.14
CA GLU A 455 28.12 14.45 4.80
C GLU A 455 28.27 15.54 3.75
N ASN A 456 27.66 16.71 3.95
CA ASN A 456 27.71 17.83 3.01
C ASN A 456 29.04 18.62 3.12
N LYS A 457 30.16 17.91 3.03
CA LYS A 457 31.53 18.45 3.01
C LYS A 457 32.11 18.41 1.61
N GLU A 458 32.97 19.36 1.31
CA GLU A 458 33.65 19.51 0.02
C GLU A 458 34.39 18.24 -0.44
N ASP A 459 35.09 17.56 0.48
CA ASP A 459 35.79 16.29 0.21
C ASP A 459 34.86 15.08 -0.04
N VAL A 460 33.56 15.22 0.23
CA VAL A 460 32.57 14.14 0.16
C VAL A 460 31.57 14.31 -1.00
N ILE A 461 31.33 15.56 -1.43
CA ILE A 461 30.42 15.90 -2.54
C ILE A 461 31.11 16.57 -3.75
N GLY A 462 32.33 17.08 -3.60
CA GLY A 462 33.08 17.81 -4.64
C GLY A 462 32.96 19.33 -4.54
N GLU A 463 33.95 20.06 -5.05
CA GLU A 463 34.04 21.52 -5.03
C GLU A 463 32.84 22.19 -5.72
N TYR A 464 32.43 21.70 -6.89
CA TYR A 464 31.31 22.28 -7.63
C TYR A 464 29.99 22.13 -6.85
N MET A 465 29.73 20.93 -6.33
CA MET A 465 28.59 20.62 -5.49
C MET A 465 28.54 21.49 -4.22
N TYR A 466 29.68 21.62 -3.55
CA TYR A 466 29.84 22.36 -2.30
C TYR A 466 29.65 23.87 -2.52
N SER A 467 30.25 24.44 -3.58
CA SER A 467 30.12 25.85 -3.95
C SER A 467 28.69 26.22 -4.40
N GLN A 468 27.98 25.37 -5.16
CA GLN A 468 26.56 25.62 -5.45
C GLN A 468 25.71 25.57 -4.19
N ALA A 469 25.95 24.61 -3.29
CA ALA A 469 25.20 24.49 -2.05
C ALA A 469 25.45 25.70 -1.10
N GLN A 470 26.67 26.24 -1.04
CA GLN A 470 26.96 27.52 -0.37
C GLN A 470 26.23 28.69 -1.04
N LYS A 471 26.35 28.84 -2.37
CA LYS A 471 25.73 29.93 -3.15
C LYS A 471 24.20 30.00 -2.95
N HIS A 472 23.54 28.85 -2.86
CA HIS A 472 22.09 28.74 -2.64
C HIS A 472 21.69 28.61 -1.16
N SER A 473 22.61 28.86 -0.22
CA SER A 473 22.37 28.81 1.23
C SER A 473 21.79 27.48 1.75
N LEU A 474 22.19 26.36 1.16
CA LEU A 474 21.71 25.03 1.55
C LEU A 474 22.32 24.57 2.89
N PRO A 475 21.67 23.65 3.63
CA PRO A 475 22.17 23.19 4.94
C PRO A 475 23.44 22.31 4.88
N MET A 476 24.61 22.93 4.99
CA MET A 476 25.91 22.24 4.87
C MET A 476 26.35 21.41 6.09
N THR A 477 25.74 21.60 7.26
CA THR A 477 26.14 20.92 8.51
C THR A 477 25.38 19.62 8.79
N LYS A 478 24.47 19.21 7.90
CA LYS A 478 23.63 18.03 8.07
C LYS A 478 24.21 16.80 7.37
N LYS A 479 23.90 15.62 7.93
CA LYS A 479 24.00 14.35 7.23
C LYS A 479 22.70 14.11 6.48
N ASP A 480 22.82 13.82 5.19
CA ASP A 480 21.69 13.57 4.32
C ASP A 480 21.64 12.08 3.92
N ARG A 481 20.53 11.41 4.21
CA ARG A 481 20.29 10.03 3.77
C ARG A 481 19.74 10.04 2.35
N LYS A 482 20.53 9.60 1.38
CA LYS A 482 20.21 9.68 -0.05
C LYS A 482 20.35 8.32 -0.74
N LEU A 483 19.44 8.03 -1.66
CA LEU A 483 19.51 6.87 -2.54
C LEU A 483 20.47 7.19 -3.67
N THR A 484 21.45 6.32 -3.91
CA THR A 484 22.45 6.50 -4.96
C THR A 484 22.91 5.14 -5.50
N THR A 485 23.77 5.18 -6.52
CA THR A 485 24.43 4.02 -7.10
C THR A 485 25.86 3.89 -6.59
N LEU A 486 26.28 2.66 -6.28
CA LEU A 486 27.57 2.36 -5.66
C LEU A 486 28.27 1.20 -6.38
N ALA A 487 29.62 1.23 -6.37
CA ALA A 487 30.48 0.18 -6.93
C ALA A 487 30.91 -0.87 -5.89
N ASP A 488 30.61 -0.66 -4.60
CA ASP A 488 30.79 -1.60 -3.50
C ASP A 488 29.80 -1.25 -2.37
N THR A 489 29.79 -1.98 -1.24
CA THR A 489 28.89 -1.66 -0.12
C THR A 489 29.43 -0.54 0.80
N ASN A 490 30.47 0.19 0.39
CA ASN A 490 31.10 1.31 1.10
C ASN A 490 31.48 0.95 2.56
N GLY A 491 31.94 -0.28 2.78
CA GLY A 491 32.25 -0.83 4.11
C GLY A 491 31.04 -1.06 5.03
N GLN A 492 29.81 -0.82 4.54
CA GLN A 492 28.57 -0.98 5.28
C GLN A 492 27.91 -2.32 4.97
N TYR A 493 27.06 -2.80 5.88
CA TYR A 493 26.20 -3.95 5.60
C TYR A 493 24.94 -3.50 4.90
N MET A 494 24.75 -3.92 3.66
CA MET A 494 23.57 -3.60 2.86
C MET A 494 22.66 -4.81 2.74
N LEU A 495 21.36 -4.55 2.58
CA LEU A 495 20.34 -5.58 2.42
C LEU A 495 19.97 -5.75 0.94
N PHE A 496 19.83 -6.99 0.52
CA PHE A 496 19.45 -7.36 -0.84
C PHE A 496 18.45 -8.53 -0.79
N ASN A 497 17.46 -8.54 -1.67
CA ASN A 497 16.71 -9.76 -1.94
C ASN A 497 17.55 -10.76 -2.76
N ASN A 498 17.07 -12.01 -2.88
CA ASN A 498 17.82 -13.07 -3.55
C ASN A 498 18.15 -12.79 -5.02
N ASN A 499 17.19 -12.33 -5.83
CA ASN A 499 17.40 -12.07 -7.26
C ASN A 499 18.45 -10.98 -7.46
N TYR A 500 18.35 -9.91 -6.67
CA TYR A 500 19.27 -8.79 -6.77
C TYR A 500 20.68 -9.16 -6.27
N LEU A 501 20.80 -9.91 -5.17
CA LEU A 501 22.11 -10.35 -4.68
C LEU A 501 22.78 -11.33 -5.64
N TRP A 502 22.04 -12.27 -6.24
CA TRP A 502 22.59 -13.18 -7.23
C TRP A 502 23.08 -12.46 -8.48
N LEU A 503 22.36 -11.42 -8.94
CA LEU A 503 22.82 -10.59 -10.06
C LEU A 503 24.14 -9.90 -9.75
N LEU A 504 24.29 -9.33 -8.55
CA LEU A 504 25.56 -8.73 -8.13
C LEU A 504 26.69 -9.77 -8.14
N ILE A 505 26.45 -10.97 -7.60
CA ILE A 505 27.43 -12.08 -7.60
C ILE A 505 27.80 -12.49 -9.04
N ASP A 506 26.82 -12.59 -9.94
CA ASP A 506 27.04 -12.95 -11.36
C ASP A 506 27.83 -11.87 -12.12
N LEU A 507 27.70 -10.60 -11.72
CA LEU A 507 28.50 -9.48 -12.20
C LEU A 507 29.91 -9.41 -11.56
N GLY A 508 30.24 -10.29 -10.61
CA GLY A 508 31.55 -10.37 -9.95
C GLY A 508 31.63 -9.82 -8.52
N PHE A 509 30.51 -9.57 -7.85
CA PHE A 509 30.49 -9.11 -6.45
C PHE A 509 30.97 -10.19 -5.48
N ILE A 510 31.97 -9.85 -4.67
CA ILE A 510 32.53 -10.72 -3.63
C ILE A 510 31.92 -10.32 -2.28
N ILE A 511 31.14 -11.23 -1.68
CA ILE A 511 30.68 -11.09 -0.30
C ILE A 511 31.87 -11.33 0.63
N THR A 512 32.18 -10.34 1.47
CA THR A 512 33.23 -10.42 2.49
C THR A 512 32.71 -10.85 3.85
N ASP A 513 31.46 -10.52 4.18
CA ASP A 513 30.86 -10.89 5.46
C ASP A 513 29.32 -10.99 5.41
N TYR A 514 28.77 -11.80 6.32
CA TYR A 514 27.36 -12.18 6.40
C TYR A 514 26.79 -11.82 7.77
N LYS A 515 25.80 -10.93 7.81
CA LYS A 515 25.23 -10.42 9.08
C LYS A 515 23.91 -11.06 9.46
N ALA A 516 22.98 -11.18 8.51
CA ALA A 516 21.65 -11.74 8.77
C ALA A 516 21.00 -12.24 7.48
N ILE A 517 20.05 -13.17 7.61
CA ILE A 517 19.13 -13.58 6.54
C ILE A 517 17.74 -13.83 7.11
N ALA A 518 16.72 -13.44 6.35
CA ALA A 518 15.35 -13.91 6.51
C ALA A 518 14.95 -14.68 5.26
N VAL A 519 14.44 -15.91 5.43
CA VAL A 519 14.05 -16.81 4.34
C VAL A 519 12.52 -16.97 4.31
N PHE A 520 11.93 -17.01 3.12
CA PHE A 520 10.48 -17.03 2.92
C PHE A 520 10.05 -18.20 2.02
N GLU A 521 8.80 -18.64 2.18
CA GLU A 521 8.14 -19.54 1.23
C GLU A 521 7.87 -18.80 -0.08
N LYS A 522 7.97 -19.51 -1.21
CA LYS A 522 7.76 -18.93 -2.54
C LYS A 522 6.27 -18.77 -2.83
N ASN A 523 5.89 -17.60 -3.33
CA ASN A 523 4.54 -17.30 -3.80
C ASN A 523 4.55 -16.72 -5.22
N ALA A 524 3.52 -17.05 -6.00
CA ALA A 524 3.24 -16.46 -7.31
C ALA A 524 1.78 -15.98 -7.49
N ALA A 525 0.97 -15.96 -6.43
CA ALA A 525 -0.46 -15.61 -6.49
C ALA A 525 -0.76 -14.17 -6.93
N TYR A 526 0.26 -13.30 -7.07
CA TYR A 526 0.14 -12.00 -7.70
C TYR A 526 -0.03 -12.06 -9.24
N GLU A 527 0.34 -13.17 -9.87
CA GLU A 527 0.37 -13.30 -11.33
C GLU A 527 -0.99 -13.09 -12.02
N PRO A 528 -2.11 -13.70 -11.58
CA PRO A 528 -3.41 -13.50 -12.23
C PRO A 528 -3.86 -12.04 -12.11
N PHE A 529 -3.74 -11.44 -10.91
CA PHE A 529 -4.08 -10.05 -10.65
C PHE A 529 -3.27 -9.09 -11.56
N VAL A 530 -1.95 -9.21 -11.59
CA VAL A 530 -1.12 -8.32 -12.41
C VAL A 530 -1.41 -8.49 -13.90
N ARG A 531 -1.52 -9.72 -14.40
CA ARG A 531 -1.83 -9.99 -15.83
C ARG A 531 -3.19 -9.41 -16.23
N THR A 532 -4.24 -9.66 -15.45
CA THR A 532 -5.59 -9.15 -15.72
C THR A 532 -5.61 -7.63 -15.72
N MET A 533 -5.05 -7.00 -14.69
CA MET A 533 -5.07 -5.55 -14.55
C MET A 533 -4.18 -4.83 -15.59
N MET A 534 -3.04 -5.41 -15.98
CA MET A 534 -2.22 -4.88 -17.07
C MET A 534 -2.94 -4.99 -18.43
N ASN A 535 -3.62 -6.11 -18.71
CA ASN A 535 -4.40 -6.27 -19.94
C ASN A 535 -5.54 -5.25 -20.02
N LEU A 536 -6.29 -5.04 -18.94
CA LEU A 536 -7.35 -4.04 -18.84
C LEU A 536 -6.81 -2.62 -19.05
N ARG A 537 -5.63 -2.32 -18.49
CA ARG A 537 -4.94 -1.05 -18.72
C ARG A 537 -4.58 -0.86 -20.20
N ILE A 538 -4.03 -1.88 -20.85
CA ILE A 538 -3.70 -1.85 -22.29
C ILE A 538 -4.96 -1.62 -23.13
N GLN A 539 -6.05 -2.34 -22.84
CA GLN A 539 -7.34 -2.15 -23.52
C GLN A 539 -7.88 -0.72 -23.35
N ALA A 540 -7.81 -0.15 -22.15
CA ALA A 540 -8.23 1.23 -21.89
C ALA A 540 -7.37 2.27 -22.63
N ILE A 541 -6.05 2.05 -22.73
CA ILE A 541 -5.14 2.90 -23.52
C ILE A 541 -5.52 2.85 -25.01
N LEU A 542 -5.72 1.65 -25.56
CA LEU A 542 -6.11 1.46 -26.97
C LEU A 542 -7.49 2.07 -27.29
N ALA A 543 -8.39 2.10 -26.32
CA ALA A 543 -9.70 2.75 -26.43
C ALA A 543 -9.69 4.27 -26.14
N GLY A 544 -8.57 4.85 -25.71
CA GLY A 544 -8.47 6.27 -25.32
C GLY A 544 -9.29 6.63 -24.06
N SER A 545 -9.55 5.67 -23.18
CA SER A 545 -10.36 5.84 -21.96
C SER A 545 -9.49 6.23 -20.75
N THR A 546 -10.00 7.12 -19.88
CA THR A 546 -9.26 7.47 -18.65
C THR A 546 -9.22 6.36 -17.60
N LYS A 547 -9.94 5.25 -17.84
CA LYS A 547 -9.84 3.99 -17.06
C LYS A 547 -8.40 3.46 -16.94
N GLU A 548 -7.49 3.79 -17.87
CA GLU A 548 -6.08 3.40 -17.74
C GLU A 548 -5.43 3.93 -16.46
N LYS A 549 -5.82 5.13 -16.01
CA LYS A 549 -5.32 5.75 -14.78
C LYS A 549 -5.79 5.01 -13.53
N PHE A 550 -7.04 4.57 -13.52
CA PHE A 550 -7.62 3.76 -12.45
C PHE A 550 -6.92 2.40 -12.34
N TYR A 551 -6.72 1.73 -13.48
CA TYR A 551 -5.93 0.49 -13.51
C TYR A 551 -4.47 0.73 -13.08
N LYS A 552 -3.79 1.78 -13.57
CA LYS A 552 -2.44 2.16 -13.11
C LYS A 552 -2.42 2.37 -11.60
N LEU A 553 -3.41 3.06 -11.04
CA LEU A 553 -3.53 3.36 -9.62
C LEU A 553 -3.66 2.07 -8.79
N ILE A 554 -4.57 1.15 -9.15
CA ILE A 554 -4.77 -0.10 -8.41
C ILE A 554 -3.48 -0.94 -8.36
N ILE A 555 -2.84 -1.16 -9.52
CA ILE A 555 -1.67 -2.05 -9.62
C ILE A 555 -0.43 -1.44 -8.93
N ASN A 556 -0.34 -0.12 -8.85
CA ASN A 556 0.72 0.57 -8.08
C ASN A 556 0.38 0.67 -6.58
N ALA A 557 -0.90 0.82 -6.21
CA ALA A 557 -1.31 0.96 -4.81
C ALA A 557 -1.21 -0.37 -4.04
N SER A 558 -1.42 -1.51 -4.71
CA SER A 558 -1.39 -2.85 -4.11
C SER A 558 -0.13 -3.13 -3.30
N TYR A 559 1.06 -2.89 -3.86
CA TYR A 559 2.34 -3.06 -3.14
C TYR A 559 2.71 -1.81 -2.32
N GLY A 560 2.26 -0.63 -2.72
CA GLY A 560 2.56 0.63 -2.04
C GLY A 560 2.05 0.61 -0.59
N TYR A 561 0.85 0.06 -0.38
CA TYR A 561 0.26 -0.14 0.94
C TYR A 561 1.11 -1.06 1.84
N ASP A 562 1.79 -2.07 1.30
CA ASP A 562 2.62 -2.99 2.08
C ASP A 562 3.84 -2.31 2.73
N THR A 563 4.41 -1.29 2.08
CA THR A 563 5.62 -0.58 2.55
C THR A 563 5.35 0.48 3.62
N LEU A 564 4.07 0.76 3.90
CA LEU A 564 3.58 1.82 4.77
C LEU A 564 4.28 1.82 6.14
N ASN A 565 4.76 2.98 6.62
CA ASN A 565 5.31 3.06 7.98
C ASN A 565 4.29 3.61 8.98
N THR A 566 3.57 2.70 9.65
CA THR A 566 2.60 3.03 10.70
C THR A 566 3.23 3.59 11.98
N GLU A 567 4.55 3.45 12.19
CA GLU A 567 5.29 4.07 13.30
C GLU A 567 5.36 5.59 13.17
N LYS A 568 5.39 6.10 11.93
CA LYS A 568 5.55 7.54 11.65
C LYS A 568 4.23 8.32 11.61
N PHE A 569 3.08 7.65 11.76
CA PHE A 569 1.78 8.33 11.74
C PHE A 569 1.32 8.69 13.14
N GLY A 570 1.11 9.99 13.37
CA GLY A 570 0.43 10.46 14.56
C GLY A 570 -1.00 9.93 14.63
N LYS A 571 -1.34 9.22 15.71
CA LYS A 571 -2.69 8.73 15.97
C LYS A 571 -3.57 9.87 16.46
N ILE A 572 -4.72 10.08 15.84
CA ILE A 572 -5.73 11.03 16.30
C ILE A 572 -6.62 10.34 17.34
N LYS A 573 -6.93 11.03 18.43
CA LYS A 573 -7.92 10.65 19.44
C LYS A 573 -8.98 11.73 19.55
N MET A 574 -10.24 11.31 19.72
CA MET A 574 -11.33 12.19 20.12
C MET A 574 -11.37 12.20 21.65
N LEU A 575 -11.15 13.37 22.26
CA LEU A 575 -11.03 13.55 23.71
C LEU A 575 -11.96 14.67 24.18
N ASP A 576 -12.36 14.61 25.45
CA ASP A 576 -13.09 15.71 26.09
C ASP A 576 -12.14 16.86 26.48
N LYS A 577 -12.67 17.94 27.08
CA LYS A 577 -11.85 19.09 27.50
C LYS A 577 -10.79 18.74 28.56
N ALA A 578 -11.06 17.82 29.48
CA ALA A 578 -10.15 17.45 30.56
C ALA A 578 -9.05 16.50 30.05
N ASP A 579 -9.42 15.47 29.31
CA ASP A 579 -8.47 14.55 28.67
C ASP A 579 -7.59 15.27 27.63
N THR A 580 -8.14 16.27 26.94
CA THR A 580 -7.36 17.11 26.01
C THR A 580 -6.29 17.90 26.74
N PHE A 581 -6.60 18.49 27.90
CA PHE A 581 -5.62 19.20 28.71
C PHE A 581 -4.49 18.26 29.14
N ILE A 582 -4.80 17.05 29.60
CA ILE A 582 -3.79 16.03 29.96
C ILE A 582 -2.94 15.65 28.73
N ALA A 583 -3.58 15.39 27.58
CA ALA A 583 -2.90 14.97 26.36
C ALA A 583 -1.99 16.05 25.75
N GLN A 584 -2.33 17.34 25.91
CA GLN A 584 -1.50 18.47 25.47
C GLN A 584 -0.18 18.58 26.26
N HIS A 585 -0.15 18.10 27.51
CA HIS A 585 1.06 18.09 28.34
C HIS A 585 1.91 16.81 28.16
N HIS A 586 1.47 15.84 27.35
CA HIS A 586 2.26 14.64 27.09
C HIS A 586 3.36 14.92 26.05
N PRO A 587 4.63 14.48 26.24
CA PRO A 587 5.74 14.67 25.28
C PRO A 587 5.56 14.11 23.85
N ASN A 588 4.41 13.49 23.57
CA ASN A 588 4.08 12.89 22.27
C ASN A 588 3.01 13.71 21.54
N HIS A 589 2.52 14.82 22.12
CA HIS A 589 1.58 15.72 21.47
C HIS A 589 2.16 16.25 20.15
N ILE A 590 1.32 16.30 19.11
CA ILE A 590 1.66 16.90 17.81
C ILE A 590 0.77 18.12 17.56
N GLY A 591 -0.52 18.02 17.87
CA GLY A 591 -1.49 19.08 17.60
C GLY A 591 -2.87 18.78 18.19
N THR A 592 -3.67 19.83 18.35
CA THR A 592 -5.05 19.76 18.82
C THR A 592 -5.93 20.64 17.93
N ARG A 593 -7.09 20.12 17.50
CA ARG A 593 -8.15 20.93 16.88
C ARG A 593 -9.44 20.74 17.68
N ARG A 594 -10.11 21.84 18.02
CA ARG A 594 -11.45 21.81 18.62
C ARG A 594 -12.46 21.34 17.57
N ILE A 595 -13.40 20.51 18.00
CA ILE A 595 -14.43 19.90 17.14
C ILE A 595 -15.83 20.35 17.56
N SER A 596 -16.07 20.46 18.87
CA SER A 596 -17.35 20.92 19.39
C SER A 596 -17.16 21.69 20.72
N ALA A 597 -18.25 21.93 21.44
CA ALA A 597 -18.20 22.59 22.74
C ALA A 597 -17.27 21.88 23.73
N ASN A 598 -17.30 20.54 23.75
CA ASN A 598 -16.53 19.70 24.67
C ASN A 598 -15.61 18.67 23.97
N THR A 599 -15.76 18.42 22.66
CA THR A 599 -14.95 17.44 21.91
C THR A 599 -13.76 18.09 21.20
N PHE A 600 -12.60 17.45 21.26
CA PHE A 600 -11.37 17.86 20.59
C PHE A 600 -10.73 16.66 19.90
N ALA A 601 -10.13 16.88 18.73
CA ALA A 601 -9.26 15.91 18.08
C ALA A 601 -7.81 16.23 18.45
N VAL A 602 -7.16 15.32 19.17
CA VAL A 602 -5.77 15.44 19.60
C VAL A 602 -4.91 14.42 18.86
N GLN A 603 -3.89 14.89 18.16
CA GLN A 603 -2.94 14.05 17.44
C GLN A 603 -1.70 13.80 18.30
N ILE A 604 -1.32 12.52 18.46
CA ILE A 604 -0.17 12.09 19.26
C ILE A 604 0.73 11.12 18.51
N ASN A 605 2.04 11.21 18.72
CA ASN A 605 3.01 10.21 18.27
C ASN A 605 2.78 8.88 19.04
N PRO A 606 2.56 7.75 18.36
CA PRO A 606 2.32 6.48 19.03
C PRO A 606 3.58 5.98 19.76
N LYS A 607 3.41 5.44 20.98
CA LYS A 607 4.49 4.68 21.68
C LYS A 607 4.69 3.29 21.11
N THR A 608 3.64 2.72 20.50
CA THR A 608 3.65 1.41 19.85
C THR A 608 2.90 1.46 18.52
N ALA A 609 3.47 0.80 17.52
CA ALA A 609 2.87 0.59 16.21
C ALA A 609 2.72 -0.91 15.96
N THR A 610 1.88 -1.24 14.98
CA THR A 610 1.67 -2.61 14.51
C THR A 610 1.74 -2.59 12.99
N CYS A 611 2.44 -3.56 12.42
CA CYS A 611 2.45 -3.80 10.98
C CYS A 611 1.33 -4.79 10.65
N PHE A 612 0.25 -4.30 10.04
CA PHE A 612 -0.88 -5.13 9.59
C PHE A 612 -0.75 -5.55 8.12
N THR A 613 0.42 -5.31 7.51
CA THR A 613 0.68 -5.48 6.08
C THR A 613 1.77 -6.51 5.80
N SER A 614 1.81 -7.02 4.58
CA SER A 614 2.85 -7.92 4.06
C SER A 614 4.07 -7.13 3.60
N ILE A 615 4.77 -6.47 4.53
CA ILE A 615 5.96 -5.64 4.25
C ILE A 615 7.03 -6.37 3.41
N GLN A 616 7.12 -7.70 3.49
CA GLN A 616 7.99 -8.52 2.65
C GLN A 616 7.63 -8.40 1.16
N SER A 617 6.36 -8.32 0.79
CA SER A 617 5.92 -8.12 -0.59
C SER A 617 6.41 -6.78 -1.11
N GLY A 618 6.19 -5.70 -0.35
CA GLY A 618 6.70 -4.36 -0.68
C GLY A 618 8.23 -4.31 -0.85
N VAL A 619 8.99 -4.97 0.02
CA VAL A 619 10.46 -5.05 -0.09
C VAL A 619 10.89 -5.83 -1.34
N PHE A 620 10.26 -6.98 -1.62
CA PHE A 620 10.58 -7.77 -2.81
C PHE A 620 10.26 -7.00 -4.10
N THR A 621 9.14 -6.27 -4.16
CA THR A 621 8.82 -5.38 -5.29
C THR A 621 9.91 -4.34 -5.51
N LEU A 622 10.32 -3.63 -4.44
CA LEU A 622 11.29 -2.54 -4.52
C LEU A 622 12.70 -3.01 -4.90
N ASP A 623 13.13 -4.21 -4.48
CA ASP A 623 14.45 -4.75 -4.84
C ASP A 623 14.43 -5.56 -6.16
N ASN A 624 13.32 -6.20 -6.54
CA ASN A 624 13.16 -6.77 -7.89
C ASN A 624 13.17 -5.68 -8.97
N ALA A 625 12.61 -4.50 -8.69
CA ALA A 625 12.72 -3.35 -9.60
C ALA A 625 14.17 -2.91 -9.82
N LYS A 626 15.01 -2.92 -8.76
CA LYS A 626 16.45 -2.68 -8.87
C LYS A 626 17.17 -3.79 -9.63
N TYR A 627 16.76 -5.05 -9.45
CA TYR A 627 17.27 -6.17 -10.25
C TYR A 627 16.97 -5.96 -11.74
N GLN A 628 15.76 -5.53 -12.12
CA GLN A 628 15.44 -5.25 -13.52
C GLN A 628 16.31 -4.11 -14.07
N GLN A 629 16.38 -2.98 -13.36
CA GLN A 629 17.23 -1.84 -13.72
C GLN A 629 18.71 -2.23 -13.84
N ALA A 630 19.24 -3.06 -12.95
CA ALA A 630 20.62 -3.54 -12.99
C ALA A 630 20.87 -4.62 -14.06
N GLY A 631 19.86 -5.46 -14.34
CA GLY A 631 19.94 -6.53 -15.34
C GLY A 631 20.01 -6.00 -16.77
N GLU A 632 19.27 -4.93 -17.06
CA GLU A 632 19.37 -4.18 -18.32
C GLU A 632 20.79 -3.65 -18.56
N ILE A 633 21.51 -3.21 -17.50
CA ILE A 633 22.92 -2.78 -17.59
C ILE A 633 23.84 -3.98 -17.86
N GLY A 634 23.62 -5.13 -17.21
CA GLY A 634 24.42 -6.34 -17.40
C GLY A 634 24.34 -6.90 -18.83
N ALA A 635 23.20 -6.72 -19.50
CA ALA A 635 22.97 -7.11 -20.88
C ALA A 635 23.82 -6.28 -21.86
N VAL A 636 23.86 -4.96 -21.62
CA VAL A 636 24.60 -3.98 -22.44
C VAL A 636 26.10 -4.26 -22.43
N HIS A 637 26.65 -4.69 -21.29
CA HIS A 637 28.07 -5.01 -21.14
C HIS A 637 28.40 -6.48 -21.51
N GLY A 638 27.43 -7.23 -22.05
CA GLY A 638 27.63 -8.59 -22.55
C GLY A 638 27.94 -9.64 -21.47
N LYS A 639 27.59 -9.37 -20.20
CA LYS A 639 27.81 -10.27 -19.06
C LYS A 639 26.55 -10.99 -18.58
N SER A 640 25.35 -10.63 -19.07
CA SER A 640 24.12 -11.40 -18.83
C SER A 640 23.59 -12.03 -20.14
N GLN A 641 22.80 -13.10 -20.01
CA GLN A 641 22.23 -13.86 -21.14
C GLN A 641 20.99 -13.19 -21.77
N ILE A 642 20.71 -11.92 -21.47
CA ILE A 642 19.53 -11.21 -21.96
C ILE A 642 19.74 -10.86 -23.46
N PRO A 643 18.79 -11.16 -24.37
CA PRO A 643 18.94 -10.92 -25.80
C PRO A 643 19.28 -9.47 -26.17
N ARG A 644 20.13 -9.31 -27.20
CA ARG A 644 20.51 -8.02 -27.75
C ARG A 644 19.58 -7.60 -28.89
N ASP A 645 18.99 -6.43 -28.77
CA ASP A 645 18.56 -5.61 -29.91
C ASP A 645 19.31 -4.27 -29.91
N ASN A 646 20.55 -4.29 -30.44
CA ASN A 646 21.34 -3.13 -30.93
C ASN A 646 21.44 -1.84 -30.09
N LEU A 647 21.12 -1.85 -28.79
CA LEU A 647 21.14 -0.67 -27.94
C LEU A 647 22.42 -0.58 -27.08
N ILE A 648 23.36 0.27 -27.47
CA ILE A 648 24.53 0.61 -26.65
C ILE A 648 24.08 1.65 -25.59
N ILE A 649 23.80 1.20 -24.38
CA ILE A 649 23.54 2.09 -23.24
C ILE A 649 24.87 2.53 -22.62
N ARG A 650 25.23 3.80 -22.78
CA ARG A 650 26.32 4.43 -22.03
C ARG A 650 25.73 5.45 -21.06
N GLY A 651 25.87 5.20 -19.76
CA GLY A 651 25.49 6.14 -18.73
C GLY A 651 26.45 7.33 -18.71
N PHE A 652 25.92 8.53 -18.99
CA PHE A 652 26.69 9.77 -19.01
C PHE A 652 26.79 10.36 -17.61
N VAL A 653 27.80 9.94 -16.85
CA VAL A 653 28.13 10.54 -15.56
C VAL A 653 29.44 11.29 -15.69
N ARG A 654 29.52 12.53 -15.16
CA ARG A 654 30.82 13.18 -14.90
C ARG A 654 31.12 12.98 -13.41
N TYR A 655 32.16 12.22 -13.11
CA TYR A 655 32.68 12.09 -11.74
C TYR A 655 33.76 13.17 -11.54
N GLU A 656 33.55 14.09 -10.59
CA GLU A 656 34.65 14.92 -10.06
C GLU A 656 35.43 14.08 -9.05
N VAL A 657 36.75 13.97 -9.24
CA VAL A 657 37.56 13.01 -8.47
C VAL A 657 38.55 13.68 -7.54
N GLU A 658 38.11 13.82 -6.30
CA GLU A 658 38.97 13.94 -5.13
C GLU A 658 38.75 12.73 -4.21
N LYS A 659 39.79 11.92 -4.02
CA LYS A 659 39.98 10.95 -2.92
C LYS A 659 38.85 9.94 -2.64
N ASN A 660 38.91 8.82 -3.38
CA ASN A 660 38.43 7.49 -2.97
C ASN A 660 36.91 7.27 -2.86
N LEU A 661 36.07 8.12 -3.46
CA LEU A 661 34.63 7.85 -3.58
C LEU A 661 34.13 7.94 -5.02
N LEU A 662 33.59 6.82 -5.51
CA LEU A 662 32.82 6.74 -6.76
C LEU A 662 31.41 7.28 -6.52
N LYS A 663 31.24 8.60 -6.62
CA LYS A 663 29.94 9.28 -6.47
C LYS A 663 29.60 10.14 -7.68
N PRO A 664 28.44 9.96 -8.32
CA PRO A 664 27.93 10.93 -9.30
C PRO A 664 27.76 12.30 -8.64
N GLY A 665 28.12 13.38 -9.34
CA GLY A 665 27.75 14.74 -8.92
C GLY A 665 26.24 14.96 -9.05
N ILE A 666 25.53 15.04 -7.93
CA ILE A 666 24.06 15.14 -7.86
C ILE A 666 23.66 16.45 -7.14
N ILE A 667 23.35 17.51 -7.90
CA ILE A 667 22.64 18.69 -7.37
C ILE A 667 21.13 18.42 -7.30
N TRP A 668 20.55 18.93 -6.21
CA TRP A 668 19.16 18.87 -5.80
C TRP A 668 18.33 20.01 -6.40
N VAL A 669 17.07 19.74 -6.72
CA VAL A 669 16.05 20.76 -7.04
C VAL A 669 14.81 20.47 -6.18
N ASN A 670 14.14 21.52 -5.71
CA ASN A 670 12.85 21.41 -5.00
C ASN A 670 11.70 21.27 -6.03
N ASP A 671 10.57 20.68 -5.61
CA ASP A 671 9.44 20.34 -6.50
C ASP A 671 8.79 21.54 -7.22
N ASP A 672 9.07 22.78 -6.81
CA ASP A 672 8.39 24.00 -7.29
C ASP A 672 9.03 24.69 -8.54
N GLU A 673 10.19 24.24 -9.04
CA GLU A 673 10.88 24.88 -10.20
C GLU A 673 10.79 24.08 -11.53
N LEU A 674 9.80 23.19 -11.68
CA LEU A 674 9.61 22.36 -12.88
C LEU A 674 8.74 23.00 -13.98
N MET A 675 9.08 24.22 -14.41
CA MET A 675 8.38 24.93 -15.49
C MET A 675 9.33 25.49 -16.56
N GLY A 676 9.58 24.67 -17.59
CA GLY A 676 9.91 25.16 -18.93
C GLY A 676 11.33 24.88 -19.45
N CYS A 677 11.51 23.75 -20.15
CA CYS A 677 12.34 23.74 -21.36
C CYS A 677 11.97 22.58 -22.30
N GLN A 678 11.93 22.84 -23.61
CA GLN A 678 11.65 21.82 -24.63
C GLN A 678 12.93 21.19 -25.19
N LYS A 679 12.83 19.89 -25.52
CA LYS A 679 13.63 19.15 -26.52
C LYS A 679 15.15 18.99 -26.26
N ARG A 680 15.51 17.77 -25.86
CA ARG A 680 16.67 16.99 -26.36
C ARG A 680 18.08 17.34 -25.85
N GLY A 681 18.75 16.54 -25.00
CA GLY A 681 18.30 15.32 -24.29
C GLY A 681 19.36 14.31 -23.78
N ILE A 682 19.53 13.14 -24.43
CA ILE A 682 19.78 11.78 -23.83
C ILE A 682 20.02 11.76 -22.33
N ILE A 683 19.08 11.17 -21.60
CA ILE A 683 19.22 10.87 -20.19
C ILE A 683 18.45 9.57 -19.90
N LEU A 684 19.14 8.58 -19.31
CA LEU A 684 18.47 7.50 -18.61
C LEU A 684 18.07 8.01 -17.22
N MET A 685 16.87 8.58 -17.13
CA MET A 685 16.21 8.78 -15.85
C MET A 685 15.33 7.56 -15.58
N PHE A 686 15.70 6.76 -14.60
CA PHE A 686 14.88 5.66 -14.10
C PHE A 686 13.75 6.22 -13.20
N GLY A 687 12.79 6.90 -13.83
CA GLY A 687 11.53 7.29 -13.19
C GLY A 687 10.67 6.07 -12.84
N GLY A 688 9.84 6.19 -11.80
CA GLY A 688 8.86 5.18 -11.37
C GLY A 688 7.55 5.83 -10.96
#